data_AF-A0A916MDS3-F1
#
_entry.id   AF-A0A916MDS3-F1
#
_cell.length_a   1.000
_cell.length_b   1.000
_cell.length_c   1.000
_cell.angle_alpha   90.00
_cell.angle_beta   90.00
_cell.angle_gamma   90.00
#
_symmetry.space_group_name_H-M   'P 1'
#
loop_
_entity.id
_entity.type
_entity.pdbx_description
1 polymer ?
#
loop_
_entity_poly.entity_id
_entity_poly.type
_entity_poly.pdbx_seq_one_letter_code
_entity_poly.pdbx_strand_id
1 'polypeptide(L)'
;MDVAQLLKRAGWFLPRARVLSNGVTRLRGLILLAVLVGLPGLALAQSAPLTGVLEVHSGSGFSCARLSGGTVSCWGTNWSGQLGDGSTTSHNAPSAIAGLSGVAALALGDSHACALMVGGTVKCWGDNGNGRLGDGTTLNRSTPVDVSGLSGVAALSLGHMHSCALLAVGGVMCWGNNGDGQLGDSTYNSHSSPSAVPGVTGATAIAAGGYFTCALVAGGAAKCWGSNWNGELGDNTTSSRPYPGDVTGLSGATALVAGSSHACALLAGGTVQCWGYNNVGQVGDGTNTNRLIPTSVSGLSGATGLDAGSEFSCAVAAGGTLKCWGRNNYGQLGDWTTTSRSTPVDVPNLTGVTMAGLGANHSCVRLNSGQAQCWGGDDTQQLGNGSFGSVNRTSTPLPVLGLSAVSSLAVGSSHICARKDSGTLLCWGYNGDGQAGTGGGWQIDIATAVPGLTDITQITAGGNHTCARSATGALYCWGDNYSGQIGVDPTWSDYYLPTLVPGAGWASQVAAGSLFTCAITALGATKCWGSNSAGQLGNGNNYNQSSPVDVSGLYGATFVGAGAYHTCALLPGGSAKCWGRNSAGELGNGSSGGDRNVPVDVSGLSGAAQIVLGGHHSCSLMASGGVKCWGDNYEGQLGFGYSSYSPVTSPIDVPGLSGVVAVVTGGAHTCALLSGGTIKCWGDNYSGQLGNGSFIDSPSPVDVVGITGATAVAAGGSNTCAVVAVGGVKCWGNNYYGQLGLGVTSSRAFTPQTVISAIPDAPNIGPADGANGVGKVRFSPPSYQGSQLIDTYRATCSPGGVTATGSASPISVSGLSTSVSYTCTVAAHNAAGWSAESSPSNAFTPINKNQRVFVSAASGNDANTVSVCAASAPCRTFGAAASVTLSGGEVVALASGEYGPVTLIDSIALIAAPGIRASITATSGAAVVIDEEDIAVALRGLSIVGAGGSLGVGMYGAGRLSIERCQIHGFTDVGILVDAPAQVTIADTLVRNSGNYGAALINGVSANIAHTKFLGHSLSGILIGGDTGSTATKASISNTVITGNGAGTGIAVQSLHSSATVAVGVNRSTVSGNLVGVEASSSGGAAASLSLSRSRISGNDTGLKQSGTGAVLRSRGNNTVSGNNTATSGTITPLAPQ
;
A
#
# COMPACT_ATOMS: atom_id res chain seq x y z
N MET A 1 31.27 -37.01 -33.78
CA MET A 1 32.21 -37.46 -32.72
C MET A 1 31.40 -38.19 -31.67
N ASP A 2 32.00 -39.14 -30.96
CA ASP A 2 31.26 -40.14 -30.18
C ASP A 2 31.13 -39.78 -28.68
N VAL A 3 29.90 -39.83 -28.17
CA VAL A 3 29.54 -39.58 -26.77
C VAL A 3 30.12 -40.66 -25.84
N ALA A 4 30.40 -41.87 -26.35
CA ALA A 4 30.91 -42.99 -25.57
C ALA A 4 32.31 -42.78 -24.94
N GLN A 5 33.08 -41.77 -25.37
CA GLN A 5 34.35 -41.43 -24.72
C GLN A 5 34.19 -40.59 -23.44
N LEU A 6 33.17 -39.73 -23.34
CA LEU A 6 33.02 -38.85 -22.16
C LEU A 6 32.70 -39.65 -20.90
N LEU A 7 31.77 -40.60 -21.02
CA LEU A 7 31.26 -41.40 -19.89
C LEU A 7 32.32 -42.31 -19.25
N LYS A 8 33.45 -42.59 -19.94
CA LYS A 8 34.55 -43.39 -19.38
C LYS A 8 35.49 -42.62 -18.44
N ARG A 9 35.38 -41.30 -18.33
CA ARG A 9 36.14 -40.50 -17.35
C ARG A 9 35.40 -40.29 -16.02
N ALA A 10 34.12 -40.63 -15.95
CA ALA A 10 33.22 -40.25 -14.85
C ALA A 10 32.98 -41.37 -13.80
N GLY A 11 33.98 -42.21 -13.51
CA GLY A 11 34.19 -42.92 -12.23
C GLY A 11 33.13 -43.85 -11.60
N TRP A 12 31.88 -43.91 -12.06
CA TRP A 12 30.78 -44.54 -11.32
C TRP A 12 30.55 -46.02 -11.69
N PHE A 13 30.64 -46.90 -10.70
CA PHE A 13 30.31 -48.32 -10.80
C PHE A 13 28.83 -48.57 -10.46
N LEU A 14 28.10 -49.25 -11.36
CA LEU A 14 26.87 -50.00 -11.01
C LEU A 14 26.86 -51.35 -11.75
N PRO A 15 26.26 -52.41 -11.16
CA PRO A 15 26.37 -53.78 -11.67
C PRO A 15 25.43 -54.10 -12.85
N ARG A 16 25.72 -55.23 -13.51
CA ARG A 16 25.11 -55.68 -14.77
C ARG A 16 23.60 -55.97 -14.67
N ALA A 17 22.84 -55.50 -15.66
CA ALA A 17 21.62 -56.13 -16.15
C ALA A 17 21.71 -56.35 -17.67
N ARG A 18 21.02 -57.36 -18.23
CA ARG A 18 21.19 -57.77 -19.64
C ARG A 18 20.39 -56.91 -20.60
N VAL A 19 20.99 -56.57 -21.74
CA VAL A 19 20.26 -56.21 -22.96
C VAL A 19 19.63 -57.47 -23.54
N LEU A 20 18.33 -57.41 -23.84
CA LEU A 20 17.67 -58.29 -24.82
C LEU A 20 17.13 -57.40 -25.95
N SER A 21 17.55 -57.71 -27.18
CA SER A 21 17.14 -57.00 -28.39
C SER A 21 15.77 -57.48 -28.87
N ASN A 22 14.82 -56.57 -29.11
CA ASN A 22 13.90 -56.55 -30.26
C ASN A 22 12.86 -55.40 -30.12
N GLY A 23 12.33 -54.91 -31.25
CA GLY A 23 11.08 -54.12 -31.27
C GLY A 23 11.18 -52.61 -31.50
N VAL A 24 11.71 -52.17 -32.64
CA VAL A 24 11.52 -50.78 -33.12
C VAL A 24 10.07 -50.58 -33.58
N THR A 25 9.13 -50.39 -32.66
CA THR A 25 7.71 -50.08 -33.01
C THR A 25 6.84 -49.44 -31.92
N ARG A 26 7.37 -49.07 -30.72
CA ARG A 26 6.53 -48.55 -29.61
C ARG A 26 6.86 -47.17 -29.03
N LEU A 27 7.71 -46.35 -29.66
CA LEU A 27 8.01 -44.99 -29.17
C LEU A 27 7.22 -43.83 -29.83
N ARG A 28 6.55 -44.05 -30.98
CA ARG A 28 5.71 -43.00 -31.61
C ARG A 28 4.26 -42.95 -31.09
N GLY A 29 3.78 -43.98 -30.39
CA GLY A 29 2.42 -44.01 -29.83
C GLY A 29 2.27 -43.31 -28.47
N LEU A 30 3.33 -43.29 -27.65
CA LEU A 30 3.27 -42.76 -26.28
C LEU A 30 3.23 -41.22 -26.21
N ILE A 31 3.82 -40.53 -27.18
CA ILE A 31 3.84 -39.05 -27.22
C ILE A 31 2.48 -38.48 -27.68
N LEU A 32 1.74 -39.19 -28.54
CA LEU A 32 0.40 -38.75 -28.96
C LEU A 32 -0.67 -38.94 -27.86
N LEU A 33 -0.51 -39.96 -27.01
CA LEU A 33 -1.51 -40.25 -25.98
C LEU A 33 -1.52 -39.19 -24.86
N ALA A 34 -0.37 -38.61 -24.54
CA ALA A 34 -0.23 -37.52 -23.56
C ALA A 34 -0.87 -36.19 -24.02
N VAL A 35 -1.23 -36.06 -25.30
CA VAL A 35 -1.91 -34.87 -25.86
C VAL A 35 -3.43 -35.09 -25.97
N LEU A 36 -3.90 -36.34 -25.88
CA LEU A 36 -5.32 -36.71 -26.02
C LEU A 36 -5.99 -37.16 -24.71
N VAL A 37 -5.24 -37.30 -23.62
CA VAL A 37 -5.78 -37.52 -22.27
C VAL A 37 -5.29 -36.39 -21.38
N GLY A 38 -6.20 -35.49 -21.00
CA GLY A 38 -5.89 -34.29 -20.23
C GLY A 38 -5.49 -34.58 -18.78
N LEU A 39 -4.22 -34.92 -18.57
CA LEU A 39 -3.58 -34.98 -17.26
C LEU A 39 -2.93 -33.61 -16.96
N PRO A 40 -3.51 -32.78 -16.07
CA PRO A 40 -2.87 -31.54 -15.65
C PRO A 40 -1.66 -31.86 -14.77
N GLY A 41 -0.54 -31.18 -15.02
CA GLY A 41 0.66 -31.26 -14.16
C GLY A 41 1.73 -32.26 -14.60
N LEU A 42 2.38 -32.00 -15.74
CA LEU A 42 3.82 -32.32 -15.93
C LEU A 42 4.45 -31.54 -17.11
N ALA A 43 4.05 -30.28 -17.29
CA ALA A 43 4.89 -29.33 -17.99
C ALA A 43 6.05 -28.95 -17.06
N LEU A 44 7.30 -29.02 -17.55
CA LEU A 44 8.38 -28.31 -16.88
C LEU A 44 8.07 -26.81 -16.99
N ALA A 45 7.66 -26.20 -15.89
CA ALA A 45 7.41 -24.78 -15.80
C ALA A 45 8.74 -24.01 -15.85
N GLN A 46 9.42 -24.04 -17.00
CA GLN A 46 10.30 -22.95 -17.37
C GLN A 46 9.38 -21.75 -17.47
N SER A 47 9.47 -20.92 -16.45
CA SER A 47 8.66 -19.76 -16.31
C SER A 47 9.10 -18.77 -17.44
N ALA A 48 8.16 -18.00 -18.05
CA ALA A 48 8.33 -17.28 -19.34
C ALA A 48 8.59 -15.72 -19.29
N PRO A 49 9.70 -15.16 -19.88
CA PRO A 49 10.25 -13.77 -19.75
C PRO A 49 9.25 -12.61 -19.62
N LEU A 50 9.63 -11.57 -18.84
CA LEU A 50 8.69 -10.56 -18.34
C LEU A 50 8.15 -9.71 -19.56
N THR A 51 6.87 -9.28 -19.54
CA THR A 51 6.27 -8.14 -20.26
C THR A 51 5.78 -6.90 -19.40
N GLY A 52 6.28 -5.66 -19.64
CA GLY A 52 6.71 -4.56 -18.68
C GLY A 52 7.96 -3.82 -19.26
N VAL A 53 9.19 -3.83 -18.73
CA VAL A 53 9.96 -2.77 -18.01
C VAL A 53 10.28 -1.49 -18.86
N LEU A 54 10.65 -0.34 -18.26
CA LEU A 54 11.43 0.81 -18.80
C LEU A 54 12.60 1.15 -17.93
N GLU A 55 12.50 0.84 -16.65
CA GLU A 55 13.48 1.33 -15.72
C GLU A 55 14.09 0.21 -14.88
N VAL A 56 14.52 0.42 -13.62
CA VAL A 56 14.83 -0.58 -12.56
C VAL A 56 15.62 0.13 -11.40
N HIS A 57 15.68 -0.37 -10.13
CA HIS A 57 15.95 0.44 -8.90
C HIS A 57 16.49 -0.23 -7.53
N SER A 58 17.03 -0.34 -6.27
CA SER A 58 17.32 -1.51 -5.37
C SER A 58 18.14 -1.19 -4.07
N GLY A 59 18.61 -2.15 -3.23
CA GLY A 59 19.49 -1.98 -2.01
C GLY A 59 19.13 -2.78 -0.70
N SER A 60 19.39 -2.29 0.53
CA SER A 60 19.57 -2.94 1.87
C SER A 60 18.59 -4.00 2.38
N GLY A 61 17.48 -4.18 1.70
CA GLY A 61 16.29 -4.77 2.27
C GLY A 61 15.15 -5.03 1.28
N PHE A 62 15.04 -4.41 0.09
CA PHE A 62 13.85 -4.57 -0.78
C PHE A 62 14.09 -4.93 -2.26
N SER A 63 13.19 -4.61 -3.21
CA SER A 63 13.26 -4.90 -4.66
C SER A 63 12.13 -4.15 -5.48
N CYS A 64 11.84 -4.30 -6.81
CA CYS A 64 10.68 -3.72 -7.59
C CYS A 64 10.71 -3.93 -9.19
N ALA A 65 10.01 -3.22 -10.12
CA ALA A 65 10.12 -3.08 -11.65
C ALA A 65 8.96 -2.21 -12.32
N ARG A 66 8.57 -2.07 -13.63
CA ARG A 66 7.35 -1.29 -14.15
C ARG A 66 6.66 -1.60 -15.56
N LEU A 67 5.69 -0.84 -16.15
CA LEU A 67 4.86 -1.23 -17.37
C LEU A 67 4.39 -0.05 -18.32
N SER A 68 3.39 -0.15 -19.26
CA SER A 68 2.82 0.79 -20.33
C SER A 68 1.33 1.41 -20.42
N GLY A 69 0.62 1.83 -19.35
CA GLY A 69 -0.62 2.62 -19.14
C GLY A 69 -1.13 2.70 -17.63
N GLY A 70 -0.26 2.95 -16.62
CA GLY A 70 -0.37 2.75 -15.12
C GLY A 70 0.73 2.11 -14.10
N THR A 71 0.39 1.05 -13.25
CA THR A 71 0.92 -0.21 -12.49
C THR A 71 2.00 -0.73 -11.31
N VAL A 72 2.57 -0.21 -10.16
CA VAL A 72 3.62 -0.77 -9.09
C VAL A 72 3.46 -2.08 -8.19
N SER A 73 4.39 -2.71 -7.36
CA SER A 73 4.19 -4.19 -6.96
C SER A 73 4.90 -5.17 -5.88
N CYS A 74 5.59 -4.82 -4.78
CA CYS A 74 6.92 -5.42 -4.40
C CYS A 74 7.10 -6.88 -3.71
N TRP A 75 7.70 -7.20 -2.50
CA TRP A 75 7.77 -8.53 -1.74
C TRP A 75 8.54 -8.55 -0.39
N GLY A 76 8.09 -8.91 0.84
CA GLY A 76 9.07 -9.29 1.93
C GLY A 76 8.77 -9.34 3.44
N THR A 77 9.81 -9.45 4.29
CA THR A 77 9.76 -9.73 5.76
C THR A 77 9.39 -8.50 6.58
N ASN A 78 9.07 -8.62 7.88
CA ASN A 78 7.89 -7.87 8.32
C ASN A 78 7.68 -7.21 9.71
N TRP A 79 6.92 -6.09 9.67
CA TRP A 79 6.54 -5.13 10.72
C TRP A 79 5.08 -4.62 10.54
N SER A 80 4.79 -3.37 10.10
CA SER A 80 3.39 -2.86 9.91
C SER A 80 2.97 -2.26 8.53
N GLY A 81 3.83 -2.23 7.50
CA GLY A 81 3.43 -2.21 6.07
C GLY A 81 4.45 -2.04 4.90
N GLN A 82 5.68 -2.60 4.81
CA GLN A 82 6.69 -2.33 3.73
C GLN A 82 6.50 -2.85 2.33
N LEU A 83 5.31 -3.26 1.94
CA LEU A 83 4.82 -3.11 0.59
C LEU A 83 3.58 -2.29 0.49
N GLY A 84 2.94 -1.86 1.57
CA GLY A 84 1.77 -0.98 1.51
C GLY A 84 0.43 -1.62 1.47
N ASP A 85 0.23 -2.54 2.40
CA ASP A 85 -0.57 -3.71 2.09
C ASP A 85 -1.77 -3.92 3.01
N GLY A 86 -1.80 -3.28 4.18
CA GLY A 86 -2.70 -3.66 5.26
C GLY A 86 -2.41 -5.06 5.84
N SER A 87 -1.29 -5.66 5.45
CA SER A 87 -0.72 -6.85 6.09
C SER A 87 0.81 -6.81 5.99
N THR A 88 1.45 -7.69 6.78
CA THR A 88 2.88 -7.71 7.09
C THR A 88 3.44 -9.12 7.42
N THR A 89 3.85 -9.95 6.44
CA THR A 89 4.12 -11.42 6.59
C THR A 89 5.05 -12.08 5.52
N SER A 90 4.85 -13.38 5.09
CA SER A 90 5.67 -14.37 4.30
C SER A 90 5.02 -15.18 3.10
N HIS A 91 5.50 -15.18 1.80
CA HIS A 91 5.08 -16.07 0.64
C HIS A 91 5.99 -16.10 -0.69
N ASN A 92 5.54 -16.61 -1.89
CA ASN A 92 6.19 -16.60 -3.28
C ASN A 92 5.22 -16.61 -4.54
N ALA A 93 5.39 -15.64 -5.51
CA ALA A 93 4.59 -15.16 -6.71
C ALA A 93 4.08 -13.65 -7.26
N PRO A 94 4.13 -12.27 -6.87
CA PRO A 94 3.88 -11.27 -5.74
C PRO A 94 2.61 -10.33 -5.90
N SER A 95 2.50 -9.22 -5.17
CA SER A 95 1.27 -8.45 -5.11
C SER A 95 1.13 -7.11 -5.82
N ALA A 96 -0.14 -6.71 -5.95
CA ALA A 96 -0.62 -5.48 -6.55
C ALA A 96 -1.28 -4.58 -5.51
N ILE A 97 -0.98 -3.28 -5.50
CA ILE A 97 -1.79 -2.22 -4.89
C ILE A 97 -3.22 -2.23 -5.44
N ALA A 98 -4.14 -1.69 -4.63
CA ALA A 98 -5.35 -0.94 -5.02
C ALA A 98 -5.19 0.60 -4.77
N GLY A 99 -5.68 1.55 -5.61
CA GLY A 99 -5.68 3.03 -5.33
C GLY A 99 -4.68 4.05 -5.97
N LEU A 100 -3.61 3.65 -6.64
CA LEU A 100 -2.57 4.54 -7.24
C LEU A 100 -3.01 5.11 -8.63
N SER A 101 -2.96 6.43 -8.95
CA SER A 101 -3.38 6.97 -10.31
C SER A 101 -2.49 7.96 -11.16
N GLY A 102 -1.35 7.52 -11.76
CA GLY A 102 -0.54 8.11 -12.85
C GLY A 102 0.83 7.38 -12.93
N VAL A 103 2.04 7.98 -12.98
CA VAL A 103 3.43 7.46 -12.63
C VAL A 103 4.50 7.99 -13.63
N ALA A 104 5.80 8.28 -13.33
CA ALA A 104 6.86 8.59 -14.31
C ALA A 104 8.25 8.78 -13.73
N ALA A 105 8.59 9.79 -12.91
CA ALA A 105 9.63 9.77 -11.86
C ALA A 105 9.53 8.46 -11.01
N LEU A 106 10.46 8.02 -10.14
CA LEU A 106 10.25 6.88 -9.21
C LEU A 106 11.40 6.79 -8.20
N ALA A 107 11.21 7.36 -7.05
CA ALA A 107 12.13 7.63 -6.01
C ALA A 107 12.33 6.50 -4.98
N LEU A 108 12.94 5.34 -5.25
CA LEU A 108 12.79 4.11 -4.42
C LEU A 108 13.45 4.13 -3.06
N GLY A 109 13.56 2.95 -2.44
CA GLY A 109 13.16 2.86 -1.06
C GLY A 109 13.86 1.79 -0.25
N ASP A 110 13.92 1.90 1.10
CA ASP A 110 14.83 1.38 2.17
C ASP A 110 14.47 1.72 3.68
N SER A 111 13.27 2.19 4.06
CA SER A 111 12.21 1.36 4.66
C SER A 111 10.75 1.66 4.16
N HIS A 112 10.55 2.74 3.41
CA HIS A 112 9.29 3.24 2.83
C HIS A 112 8.99 2.74 1.40
N ALA A 113 8.12 3.45 0.69
CA ALA A 113 8.04 3.69 -0.75
C ALA A 113 7.32 5.03 -0.91
N CYS A 114 6.69 5.38 -2.04
CA CYS A 114 6.13 6.68 -2.45
C CYS A 114 6.00 6.86 -4.00
N ALA A 115 5.60 8.03 -4.51
CA ALA A 115 5.26 8.51 -5.87
C ALA A 115 5.08 10.03 -6.29
N LEU A 116 5.54 10.49 -7.46
CA LEU A 116 5.16 11.73 -8.19
C LEU A 116 3.90 11.43 -9.06
N MET A 117 3.30 12.23 -9.98
CA MET A 117 2.20 11.83 -10.94
C MET A 117 1.79 12.83 -12.08
N VAL A 118 0.49 13.09 -12.40
CA VAL A 118 -0.16 13.92 -13.48
C VAL A 118 -1.10 15.13 -13.01
N GLY A 119 -0.64 16.41 -12.93
CA GLY A 119 -1.37 17.65 -12.50
C GLY A 119 -1.38 18.25 -11.03
N GLY A 120 -0.30 18.33 -10.21
CA GLY A 120 -0.38 18.49 -8.71
C GLY A 120 0.80 18.00 -7.77
N THR A 121 0.57 17.96 -6.44
CA THR A 121 0.50 16.86 -5.42
C THR A 121 1.72 16.21 -4.62
N VAL A 122 1.66 14.91 -4.18
CA VAL A 122 2.41 13.73 -3.55
C VAL A 122 1.27 12.68 -3.25
N LYS A 123 1.53 11.53 -2.59
CA LYS A 123 0.51 10.55 -2.07
C LYS A 123 0.94 9.54 -0.92
N CYS A 124 1.97 9.86 -0.14
CA CYS A 124 2.96 9.04 0.63
C CYS A 124 2.31 8.14 1.85
N TRP A 125 2.89 7.20 2.69
CA TRP A 125 2.21 6.41 3.84
C TRP A 125 2.86 5.47 4.99
N GLY A 126 3.54 4.30 4.81
CA GLY A 126 3.98 3.18 5.75
C GLY A 126 3.87 3.07 7.31
N ASP A 127 4.97 2.60 7.96
CA ASP A 127 5.19 2.33 9.43
C ASP A 127 6.56 2.89 9.97
N ASN A 128 6.88 2.94 11.27
CA ASN A 128 7.11 4.22 11.97
C ASN A 128 8.45 4.50 12.80
N GLY A 129 8.72 5.70 13.42
CA GLY A 129 10.11 6.21 13.85
C GLY A 129 10.28 7.35 14.96
N ASN A 130 10.72 8.62 14.68
CA ASN A 130 10.22 9.88 15.39
C ASN A 130 9.99 11.23 14.51
N GLY A 131 8.99 11.71 13.67
CA GLY A 131 7.62 11.46 13.02
C GLY A 131 7.50 11.32 11.43
N ARG A 132 7.25 10.14 10.72
CA ARG A 132 7.73 9.42 9.44
C ARG A 132 6.89 9.72 8.23
N LEU A 133 5.67 10.20 8.36
CA LEU A 133 4.93 10.81 7.27
C LEU A 133 4.86 12.31 7.23
N GLY A 134 5.73 13.04 7.93
CA GLY A 134 5.70 14.49 8.04
C GLY A 134 4.33 15.18 8.29
N ASP A 135 3.66 14.85 9.40
CA ASP A 135 2.42 15.41 9.97
C ASP A 135 1.94 15.08 11.43
N GLY A 136 2.50 14.18 12.27
CA GLY A 136 1.89 13.77 13.56
C GLY A 136 2.82 13.18 14.68
N THR A 137 2.48 12.01 15.26
CA THR A 137 3.15 11.38 16.45
C THR A 137 3.10 9.82 16.51
N THR A 138 2.19 9.12 17.25
CA THR A 138 2.18 7.62 17.39
C THR A 138 0.78 6.93 17.55
N LEU A 139 0.37 5.97 16.69
CA LEU A 139 -0.67 4.90 16.87
C LEU A 139 -0.65 3.86 15.70
N ASN A 140 -1.80 3.31 15.22
CA ASN A 140 -1.91 2.27 14.16
C ASN A 140 -3.29 2.31 13.42
N ARG A 141 -3.39 2.15 12.06
CA ARG A 141 -4.66 1.95 11.26
C ARG A 141 -4.46 1.19 9.89
N SER A 142 -4.99 1.71 8.73
CA SER A 142 -5.04 1.39 7.16
C SER A 142 -5.46 2.93 6.74
N THR A 143 -5.19 3.45 5.51
CA THR A 143 -5.76 4.64 4.72
C THR A 143 -4.83 5.87 4.42
N PRO A 144 -3.92 5.81 3.40
CA PRO A 144 -2.74 6.69 3.18
C PRO A 144 -2.88 8.18 3.02
N VAL A 145 -1.75 8.84 2.67
CA VAL A 145 -1.59 10.24 3.03
C VAL A 145 -1.12 11.29 2.00
N ASP A 146 -1.59 12.47 2.34
CA ASP A 146 -2.38 13.42 1.57
C ASP A 146 -1.81 14.83 1.87
N VAL A 147 -0.46 14.94 2.05
CA VAL A 147 0.36 16.14 2.31
C VAL A 147 -0.40 17.44 2.14
N SER A 148 -0.17 18.30 3.11
CA SER A 148 -0.52 19.70 3.04
C SER A 148 0.62 20.61 2.56
N GLY A 149 0.28 21.68 1.81
CA GLY A 149 1.03 22.95 1.70
C GLY A 149 1.57 23.41 0.33
N LEU A 150 0.91 23.12 -0.81
CA LEU A 150 1.58 23.22 -2.13
C LEU A 150 0.60 23.35 -3.39
N SER A 151 1.01 23.51 -4.70
CA SER A 151 0.18 23.46 -6.01
C SER A 151 0.74 22.97 -7.48
N GLY A 152 1.29 21.74 -7.78
CA GLY A 152 1.85 21.12 -9.05
C GLY A 152 3.35 20.61 -9.07
N VAL A 153 3.83 19.46 -9.57
CA VAL A 153 5.32 19.13 -9.51
C VAL A 153 5.84 18.22 -10.60
N ALA A 154 7.14 18.26 -10.91
CA ALA A 154 7.86 17.00 -11.11
C ALA A 154 9.40 16.96 -11.03
N ALA A 155 9.96 16.19 -10.07
CA ALA A 155 11.25 15.49 -10.18
C ALA A 155 11.76 14.57 -9.01
N LEU A 156 11.19 13.40 -8.58
CA LEU A 156 11.65 12.69 -7.32
C LEU A 156 12.36 11.29 -7.41
N SER A 157 13.40 11.06 -6.55
CA SER A 157 14.41 9.95 -6.34
C SER A 157 15.75 10.05 -5.56
N LEU A 158 16.21 9.05 -4.76
CA LEU A 158 16.05 8.89 -3.29
C LEU A 158 17.26 8.53 -2.30
N GLY A 159 17.08 8.03 -1.05
CA GLY A 159 18.12 7.40 -0.13
C GLY A 159 18.33 8.08 1.24
N HIS A 160 18.33 7.58 2.50
CA HIS A 160 17.83 6.43 3.25
C HIS A 160 17.60 6.70 4.81
N MET A 161 17.59 7.93 5.39
CA MET A 161 17.20 8.14 6.84
C MET A 161 16.22 9.28 7.27
N HIS A 162 15.84 10.19 6.37
CA HIS A 162 15.01 11.39 6.56
C HIS A 162 14.36 11.85 5.23
N SER A 163 13.87 13.08 4.97
CA SER A 163 13.31 13.56 3.67
C SER A 163 13.81 14.92 3.04
N CYS A 164 13.25 15.45 1.89
CA CYS A 164 13.32 16.80 1.22
C CYS A 164 12.58 16.90 -0.20
N ALA A 165 12.06 18.07 -0.70
CA ALA A 165 11.53 18.45 -2.10
C ALA A 165 11.99 19.51 -3.35
N LEU A 166 13.17 20.04 -3.84
CA LEU A 166 13.57 20.90 -5.02
C LEU A 166 12.62 20.85 -6.22
N LEU A 167 11.57 21.64 -6.12
CA LEU A 167 10.89 22.45 -7.13
C LEU A 167 11.79 23.04 -8.23
N ALA A 168 11.25 23.98 -9.03
CA ALA A 168 11.96 24.62 -10.13
C ALA A 168 12.40 26.08 -10.03
N VAL A 169 12.06 26.84 -8.99
CA VAL A 169 12.95 27.93 -8.57
C VAL A 169 14.07 27.29 -7.75
N GLY A 170 14.50 26.05 -8.07
CA GLY A 170 15.26 25.02 -7.32
C GLY A 170 15.05 24.92 -5.80
N GLY A 171 14.28 25.81 -5.20
CA GLY A 171 14.28 26.27 -3.84
C GLY A 171 13.70 25.48 -2.70
N VAL A 172 14.53 24.59 -2.22
CA VAL A 172 14.38 23.68 -1.08
C VAL A 172 13.86 24.31 0.24
N MET A 173 13.33 23.50 1.17
CA MET A 173 12.40 23.73 2.31
C MET A 173 12.06 22.36 2.96
N CYS A 174 11.96 22.00 4.26
CA CYS A 174 11.80 20.55 4.65
C CYS A 174 10.96 20.18 5.93
N TRP A 175 10.98 18.93 6.51
CA TRP A 175 9.83 18.27 7.21
C TRP A 175 9.83 17.02 8.24
N GLY A 176 10.87 16.63 9.02
CA GLY A 176 10.91 15.33 9.80
C GLY A 176 12.19 15.06 10.68
N ASN A 177 12.42 13.91 11.36
CA ASN A 177 13.27 13.41 12.54
C ASN A 177 14.73 13.85 12.91
N ASN A 178 15.09 13.95 14.21
CA ASN A 178 16.21 14.76 14.71
C ASN A 178 17.36 14.20 15.59
N GLY A 179 18.61 14.53 15.25
CA GLY A 179 19.87 14.17 15.95
C GLY A 179 20.86 15.34 15.87
N ASP A 180 21.86 15.29 15.01
CA ASP A 180 22.75 16.44 14.75
C ASP A 180 22.07 17.61 13.97
N GLY A 181 20.76 17.57 13.67
CA GLY A 181 20.07 18.52 12.77
C GLY A 181 20.07 18.29 11.23
N GLN A 182 19.64 17.13 10.68
CA GLN A 182 19.91 16.44 9.37
C GLN A 182 19.41 17.12 8.20
N LEU A 183 18.36 17.91 8.40
CA LEU A 183 17.53 18.84 7.63
C LEU A 183 17.81 20.28 8.01
N GLY A 184 18.84 20.50 8.80
CA GLY A 184 19.32 21.73 9.33
C GLY A 184 18.75 23.02 8.84
N ASP A 185 18.51 23.87 9.82
CA ASP A 185 18.18 25.25 9.67
C ASP A 185 18.64 26.17 10.86
N SER A 186 19.10 25.66 12.04
CA SER A 186 19.88 26.36 13.12
C SER A 186 20.22 25.60 14.44
N THR A 187 19.49 24.59 14.93
CA THR A 187 19.66 23.96 16.29
C THR A 187 19.44 22.42 16.35
N TYR A 188 18.31 21.90 16.87
CA TYR A 188 17.81 20.50 16.74
C TYR A 188 16.39 20.36 17.36
N ASN A 189 15.40 19.67 16.73
CA ASN A 189 14.10 19.21 17.30
C ASN A 189 13.17 18.41 16.35
N SER A 190 12.32 17.56 16.95
CA SER A 190 11.32 16.76 16.24
C SER A 190 9.88 17.30 16.04
N HIS A 191 9.59 18.18 15.06
CA HIS A 191 8.23 18.30 14.47
C HIS A 191 7.77 17.13 13.55
N SER A 192 6.60 17.36 13.01
CA SER A 192 6.07 16.84 11.77
C SER A 192 5.36 17.96 10.94
N SER A 193 5.57 19.29 11.23
CA SER A 193 4.73 20.49 10.86
C SER A 193 5.47 21.81 10.35
N PRO A 194 5.07 22.54 9.25
CA PRO A 194 5.68 23.68 8.45
C PRO A 194 7.20 24.09 8.36
N SER A 195 7.95 24.02 7.19
CA SER A 195 9.21 24.84 6.90
C SER A 195 9.96 24.78 5.52
N ALA A 196 11.13 25.49 5.41
CA ALA A 196 11.65 26.43 4.35
C ALA A 196 13.20 26.52 4.13
N VAL A 197 13.76 27.46 3.34
CA VAL A 197 15.24 27.76 3.29
C VAL A 197 15.59 29.22 2.88
N PRO A 198 16.82 29.73 3.12
CA PRO A 198 17.48 30.72 2.26
C PRO A 198 18.88 30.28 1.75
N GLY A 199 19.54 31.11 0.95
CA GLY A 199 20.98 31.00 0.71
C GLY A 199 21.41 30.19 -0.51
N VAL A 200 20.50 29.44 -1.14
CA VAL A 200 20.80 28.84 -2.45
C VAL A 200 20.12 29.60 -3.55
N THR A 201 20.88 30.02 -4.58
CA THR A 201 20.38 30.73 -5.78
C THR A 201 20.63 30.05 -7.14
N GLY A 202 19.59 30.05 -8.01
CA GLY A 202 19.39 29.35 -9.31
C GLY A 202 19.68 27.85 -9.43
N ALA A 203 18.81 26.81 -9.27
CA ALA A 203 19.21 25.37 -9.26
C ALA A 203 18.30 24.39 -9.99
N THR A 204 18.86 23.31 -10.54
CA THR A 204 18.19 22.31 -11.36
C THR A 204 18.45 20.80 -11.08
N ALA A 205 18.67 20.26 -9.88
CA ALA A 205 18.75 18.78 -9.66
C ALA A 205 19.21 18.13 -8.34
N ILE A 206 18.36 17.79 -7.39
CA ILE A 206 18.82 17.21 -6.13
C ILE A 206 19.50 15.85 -6.05
N ALA A 207 19.52 15.30 -4.85
CA ALA A 207 20.34 14.21 -4.47
C ALA A 207 19.81 13.49 -3.24
N ALA A 208 20.56 12.57 -2.67
CA ALA A 208 20.57 12.28 -1.27
C ALA A 208 21.97 11.79 -0.88
N GLY A 209 22.17 11.42 0.38
CA GLY A 209 23.39 10.91 0.96
C GLY A 209 23.63 10.83 2.46
N GLY A 210 24.35 9.88 3.08
CA GLY A 210 24.01 8.85 4.15
C GLY A 210 23.85 8.89 5.82
N TYR A 211 22.96 10.42 7.37
CA TYR A 211 22.38 11.87 7.56
C TYR A 211 23.09 13.23 7.02
N PHE A 212 22.57 14.12 6.10
CA PHE A 212 23.34 15.18 5.26
C PHE A 212 22.54 16.05 4.24
N THR A 213 22.99 17.12 3.53
CA THR A 213 22.41 17.53 2.19
C THR A 213 23.34 17.99 1.10
N CYS A 214 22.93 18.31 -0.15
CA CYS A 214 23.74 19.11 -1.08
C CYS A 214 22.90 19.90 -2.16
N ALA A 215 23.36 20.32 -3.36
CA ALA A 215 22.70 21.09 -4.48
C ALA A 215 23.54 21.36 -5.83
N LEU A 216 23.27 22.25 -6.80
CA LEU A 216 24.14 22.59 -7.99
C LEU A 216 23.38 23.72 -8.81
N VAL A 217 23.99 24.61 -9.63
CA VAL A 217 23.41 25.91 -10.09
C VAL A 217 24.08 26.53 -11.33
N ALA A 218 24.08 27.88 -11.46
CA ALA A 218 25.03 28.80 -12.09
C ALA A 218 26.53 28.71 -11.71
N GLY A 219 27.41 28.83 -12.69
CA GLY A 219 28.85 28.88 -12.45
C GLY A 219 29.45 27.54 -12.01
N GLY A 220 29.37 27.14 -10.72
CA GLY A 220 30.45 26.27 -10.26
C GLY A 220 30.51 25.46 -8.95
N ALA A 221 29.68 25.70 -7.96
CA ALA A 221 29.70 25.13 -6.62
C ALA A 221 28.97 23.79 -6.29
N ALA A 222 29.61 22.90 -5.57
CA ALA A 222 28.95 22.13 -4.51
C ALA A 222 28.97 22.98 -3.16
N LYS A 223 28.36 22.71 -1.96
CA LYS A 223 28.35 23.56 -0.70
C LYS A 223 27.87 22.84 0.61
N CYS A 224 28.48 22.63 1.81
CA CYS A 224 27.97 21.45 2.67
C CYS A 224 28.44 21.26 4.18
N TRP A 225 27.86 20.71 5.34
CA TRP A 225 26.60 20.15 6.07
C TRP A 225 26.26 18.79 6.76
N GLY A 226 26.87 18.31 7.85
CA GLY A 226 26.19 17.34 8.77
C GLY A 226 27.09 16.30 9.49
N SER A 227 26.50 15.51 10.41
CA SER A 227 27.00 14.25 11.04
C SER A 227 28.45 13.89 10.70
N ASN A 228 29.39 14.30 11.56
CA ASN A 228 30.68 14.78 11.06
C ASN A 228 31.96 14.00 11.47
N TRP A 229 31.90 12.69 11.45
CA TRP A 229 32.83 11.80 12.16
C TRP A 229 34.17 11.39 11.51
N ASN A 230 34.38 11.49 10.19
CA ASN A 230 35.44 10.76 9.46
C ASN A 230 36.49 11.60 8.65
N GLY A 231 36.54 12.95 8.73
CA GLY A 231 37.36 13.90 7.91
C GLY A 231 36.72 14.98 6.94
N GLU A 232 35.42 15.40 6.96
CA GLU A 232 34.63 15.80 5.73
C GLU A 232 34.69 17.26 5.14
N LEU A 233 33.72 18.17 5.38
CA LEU A 233 33.33 19.26 4.42
C LEU A 233 34.38 20.29 3.95
N GLY A 234 34.70 21.28 4.82
CA GLY A 234 35.24 22.63 4.53
C GLY A 234 35.70 23.64 5.61
N ASP A 235 36.21 23.28 6.80
CA ASP A 235 36.64 24.15 7.92
C ASP A 235 38.03 23.74 8.51
N ASN A 236 38.60 22.63 8.00
CA ASN A 236 39.82 21.87 8.39
C ASN A 236 39.65 21.00 9.66
N THR A 237 38.80 19.98 9.59
CA THR A 237 37.89 19.62 10.70
C THR A 237 37.11 18.30 10.54
N THR A 238 36.32 17.96 11.57
CA THR A 238 35.38 16.81 11.69
C THR A 238 34.30 17.15 12.73
N SER A 239 33.34 18.03 12.43
CA SER A 239 32.51 18.70 13.44
C SER A 239 31.04 18.89 13.05
N SER A 240 30.07 18.34 13.79
CA SER A 240 28.66 18.61 13.49
C SER A 240 28.25 20.04 13.91
N ARG A 241 27.32 20.68 13.19
CA ARG A 241 26.80 22.06 13.37
C ARG A 241 25.42 22.21 12.64
N PRO A 242 24.96 23.43 12.30
CA PRO A 242 23.80 23.66 11.40
C PRO A 242 24.05 24.12 9.94
N TYR A 243 24.76 25.26 9.69
CA TYR A 243 24.60 26.43 8.74
C TYR A 243 25.95 26.90 8.03
N PRO A 244 26.00 27.65 6.89
CA PRO A 244 27.14 28.22 6.09
C PRO A 244 28.66 27.87 6.12
N GLY A 245 29.22 27.64 4.91
CA GLY A 245 30.62 27.52 4.42
C GLY A 245 30.90 26.47 3.29
N ASP A 246 31.81 26.72 2.32
CA ASP A 246 31.48 26.63 0.87
C ASP A 246 31.62 25.30 0.06
N VAL A 247 32.11 25.32 -1.21
CA VAL A 247 33.09 24.36 -1.75
C VAL A 247 34.26 24.91 -2.59
N THR A 248 35.37 24.16 -2.66
CA THR A 248 36.68 24.75 -2.95
C THR A 248 37.62 23.84 -3.77
N GLY A 249 38.36 24.49 -4.67
CA GLY A 249 39.11 23.92 -5.81
C GLY A 249 38.28 23.22 -6.90
N LEU A 250 36.97 23.30 -6.80
CA LEU A 250 36.01 22.34 -7.31
C LEU A 250 35.34 22.77 -8.64
N SER A 251 35.65 22.13 -9.78
CA SER A 251 36.02 22.91 -10.98
C SER A 251 35.48 22.55 -12.41
N GLY A 252 34.36 21.83 -12.63
CA GLY A 252 33.79 21.57 -14.00
C GLY A 252 32.53 20.67 -14.27
N ALA A 253 31.57 20.40 -13.35
CA ALA A 253 30.68 19.22 -13.28
C ALA A 253 29.13 19.33 -13.42
N THR A 254 28.50 18.17 -13.70
CA THR A 254 27.33 17.86 -14.55
C THR A 254 26.11 17.07 -13.97
N ALA A 255 26.28 15.87 -13.42
CA ALA A 255 25.57 15.22 -12.28
C ALA A 255 26.20 15.69 -10.95
N LEU A 256 26.34 14.82 -9.94
CA LEU A 256 27.20 14.81 -8.76
C LEU A 256 26.71 13.54 -7.89
N VAL A 257 27.13 13.13 -6.64
CA VAL A 257 26.73 11.93 -5.72
C VAL A 257 26.69 12.12 -4.14
N ALA A 258 25.80 11.59 -3.25
CA ALA A 258 26.02 11.48 -1.76
C ALA A 258 25.26 10.30 -1.00
N GLY A 259 25.68 9.71 0.16
CA GLY A 259 25.34 8.31 0.62
C GLY A 259 26.18 7.82 1.82
N SER A 260 26.20 6.51 2.14
CA SER A 260 26.77 5.98 3.42
C SER A 260 28.09 5.17 3.35
N SER A 261 29.06 5.39 2.46
CA SER A 261 29.58 6.78 2.11
C SER A 261 29.72 6.71 0.50
N HIS A 262 30.59 7.36 -0.29
CA HIS A 262 30.83 7.81 -1.77
C HIS A 262 30.37 9.16 -2.65
N ALA A 263 30.24 10.52 -2.24
CA ALA A 263 30.32 12.01 -2.65
C ALA A 263 31.71 12.96 -3.02
N CYS A 264 32.38 13.58 -4.11
CA CYS A 264 32.65 13.97 -5.63
C CYS A 264 32.01 15.07 -6.66
N ALA A 265 32.50 15.21 -7.93
CA ALA A 265 31.74 15.55 -9.17
C ALA A 265 32.45 15.24 -10.50
N LEU A 266 31.78 14.73 -11.55
CA LEU A 266 32.32 14.35 -12.89
C LEU A 266 32.37 15.43 -13.96
N LEU A 267 33.24 16.39 -13.70
CA LEU A 267 33.57 17.49 -14.58
C LEU A 267 33.75 17.21 -16.10
N ALA A 268 33.83 18.33 -16.83
CA ALA A 268 34.31 18.52 -18.18
C ALA A 268 35.46 17.60 -18.59
N GLY A 269 35.21 16.72 -19.57
CA GLY A 269 36.25 16.07 -20.35
C GLY A 269 36.22 14.54 -20.29
N GLY A 270 36.26 13.94 -19.10
CA GLY A 270 36.55 12.52 -19.06
C GLY A 270 36.44 11.76 -17.75
N THR A 271 36.87 12.36 -16.66
CA THR A 271 38.18 11.93 -16.16
C THR A 271 38.31 12.10 -14.64
N VAL A 272 37.98 11.05 -13.84
CA VAL A 272 37.42 10.92 -12.45
C VAL A 272 38.18 11.77 -11.37
N GLN A 273 37.86 11.78 -10.08
CA GLN A 273 38.62 12.48 -9.00
C GLN A 273 38.41 11.72 -7.61
N CYS A 274 38.66 12.11 -6.31
CA CYS A 274 38.61 11.14 -5.13
C CYS A 274 39.03 11.55 -3.60
N TRP A 275 38.83 10.82 -2.42
CA TRP A 275 39.22 11.10 -0.93
C TRP A 275 39.11 10.16 0.39
N GLY A 276 38.00 10.10 1.17
CA GLY A 276 37.68 9.96 2.66
C GLY A 276 37.28 8.67 3.53
N TYR A 277 36.00 8.28 3.85
CA TYR A 277 35.62 7.27 4.94
C TYR A 277 35.99 5.82 4.63
N ASN A 278 36.32 5.11 5.70
CA ASN A 278 37.43 4.23 5.74
C ASN A 278 37.17 3.04 6.70
N ASN A 279 36.98 1.77 6.24
CA ASN A 279 36.91 0.58 7.13
C ASN A 279 37.56 -0.79 6.74
N VAL A 280 37.60 -1.26 5.47
CA VAL A 280 38.16 -2.61 5.10
C VAL A 280 39.11 -2.69 3.86
N GLY A 281 38.86 -1.98 2.74
CA GLY A 281 39.64 -2.05 1.47
C GLY A 281 40.14 -0.68 0.89
N GLN A 282 39.62 -0.03 -0.17
CA GLN A 282 39.69 1.46 -0.22
C GLN A 282 41.08 1.87 -0.71
N VAL A 283 41.54 3.01 -0.23
CA VAL A 283 41.35 4.27 -0.93
C VAL A 283 40.65 4.31 -2.31
N GLY A 284 40.58 3.28 -3.16
CA GLY A 284 40.17 3.46 -4.55
C GLY A 284 41.37 4.05 -5.25
N ASP A 285 41.86 5.16 -4.72
CA ASP A 285 43.25 5.60 -4.85
C ASP A 285 44.38 4.64 -4.56
N GLY A 286 44.23 3.37 -4.14
CA GLY A 286 45.35 2.50 -3.78
C GLY A 286 45.10 1.52 -2.63
N THR A 287 45.40 1.91 -1.37
CA THR A 287 45.12 1.14 -0.14
C THR A 287 44.60 1.97 1.05
N ASN A 288 43.40 1.68 1.54
CA ASN A 288 43.02 1.63 2.96
C ASN A 288 43.27 2.82 3.93
N THR A 289 43.64 4.05 3.51
CA THR A 289 43.86 5.17 4.46
C THR A 289 43.52 6.56 3.90
N ASN A 290 42.47 7.16 4.51
CA ASN A 290 41.77 8.46 4.37
C ASN A 290 42.50 9.60 3.59
N ARG A 291 41.85 10.60 2.96
CA ARG A 291 42.42 11.93 2.36
C ARG A 291 41.98 14.70 3.53
N LEU A 292 42.87 15.69 3.89
CA LEU A 292 42.55 17.12 4.21
C LEU A 292 41.86 17.89 3.05
N ILE A 293 41.95 17.39 1.82
CA ILE A 293 41.50 18.01 0.56
C ILE A 293 41.40 16.95 -0.58
N PRO A 294 40.55 17.04 -1.64
CA PRO A 294 40.31 15.88 -2.51
C PRO A 294 41.49 15.50 -3.42
N THR A 295 41.40 14.39 -4.15
CA THR A 295 42.31 14.06 -5.26
C THR A 295 41.55 13.34 -6.40
N SER A 296 41.85 12.10 -6.82
CA SER A 296 41.78 11.64 -8.24
C SER A 296 41.06 10.27 -8.54
N VAL A 297 41.27 9.61 -9.71
CA VAL A 297 41.09 8.13 -9.98
C VAL A 297 42.10 7.66 -11.04
N SER A 298 42.14 6.37 -11.38
CA SER A 298 43.05 5.76 -12.34
C SER A 298 42.33 4.81 -13.29
N GLY A 299 42.99 4.55 -14.41
CA GLY A 299 42.47 3.78 -15.53
C GLY A 299 41.20 4.32 -16.20
N LEU A 300 40.74 5.56 -15.93
CA LEU A 300 39.39 6.02 -16.29
C LEU A 300 39.04 7.44 -16.84
N SER A 301 39.04 7.64 -18.16
CA SER A 301 38.57 8.88 -18.84
C SER A 301 37.21 8.71 -19.52
N GLY A 302 36.74 9.69 -20.30
CA GLY A 302 35.45 9.71 -21.02
C GLY A 302 34.28 8.85 -20.51
N ALA A 303 33.40 9.43 -19.71
CA ALA A 303 32.53 8.72 -18.79
C ALA A 303 31.33 9.64 -18.35
N THR A 304 30.20 9.25 -17.76
CA THR A 304 29.05 10.13 -17.40
C THR A 304 28.27 9.98 -16.07
N GLY A 305 28.49 9.14 -15.03
CA GLY A 305 27.83 9.40 -13.70
C GLY A 305 27.45 8.19 -12.89
N LEU A 306 27.07 8.09 -11.60
CA LEU A 306 26.86 8.84 -10.34
C LEU A 306 25.39 9.10 -9.59
N ASP A 307 24.92 8.34 -8.49
CA ASP A 307 23.56 8.11 -7.70
C ASP A 307 23.49 7.07 -6.50
N ALA A 308 22.44 6.53 -5.79
CA ALA A 308 22.53 5.71 -4.49
C ALA A 308 21.35 5.52 -3.47
N GLY A 309 21.56 5.10 -2.18
CA GLY A 309 22.60 4.21 -1.59
C GLY A 309 23.58 4.45 -0.41
N SER A 310 24.08 3.32 0.16
CA SER A 310 24.89 3.16 1.40
C SER A 310 26.27 2.45 1.36
N GLU A 311 26.62 1.29 0.75
CA GLU A 311 28.03 0.77 0.82
C GLU A 311 28.67 0.15 -0.48
N PHE A 312 28.31 0.52 -1.74
CA PHE A 312 29.00 0.29 -3.11
C PHE A 312 28.45 1.21 -4.37
N SER A 313 29.13 1.73 -5.45
CA SER A 313 28.89 2.92 -6.47
C SER A 313 28.69 2.62 -7.97
N CYS A 314 28.21 3.39 -8.99
CA CYS A 314 28.17 3.01 -10.43
C CYS A 314 28.26 4.00 -11.64
N ALA A 315 29.44 4.25 -12.24
CA ALA A 315 29.61 4.99 -13.50
C ALA A 315 30.40 4.26 -14.59
N VAL A 316 30.52 4.73 -15.83
CA VAL A 316 29.59 5.18 -16.88
C VAL A 316 30.58 5.84 -17.85
N ALA A 317 30.89 5.36 -19.09
CA ALA A 317 32.26 5.14 -19.68
C ALA A 317 32.52 5.08 -21.28
N ALA A 318 33.57 4.39 -21.91
CA ALA A 318 33.85 4.17 -23.41
C ALA A 318 33.28 2.97 -24.27
N GLY A 319 32.30 3.19 -25.17
CA GLY A 319 31.73 2.17 -26.08
C GLY A 319 30.90 1.00 -25.50
N GLY A 320 29.85 1.24 -24.69
CA GLY A 320 28.94 0.22 -24.10
C GLY A 320 28.81 -0.19 -22.61
N THR A 321 29.77 0.06 -21.73
CA THR A 321 30.47 -0.84 -20.79
C THR A 321 29.96 -0.72 -19.24
N LEU A 322 30.06 -1.37 -17.99
CA LEU A 322 30.51 -2.56 -17.02
C LEU A 322 32.20 -3.13 -16.54
N LYS A 323 33.44 -2.61 -15.90
CA LYS A 323 34.19 -1.38 -14.99
C LYS A 323 33.58 -0.28 -13.71
N CYS A 324 33.04 -0.10 -12.35
CA CYS A 324 32.59 -0.41 -10.79
C CYS A 324 33.44 -0.92 -9.47
N TRP A 325 34.02 -0.16 -8.44
CA TRP A 325 35.06 -0.43 -7.30
C TRP A 325 34.83 -0.36 -5.68
N GLY A 326 34.63 -1.30 -4.69
CA GLY A 326 34.04 -1.02 -3.27
C GLY A 326 33.84 -1.99 -2.01
N ARG A 327 32.79 -1.86 -1.12
CA ARG A 327 32.70 -2.51 0.26
C ARG A 327 31.90 -3.78 0.33
N ASN A 328 32.41 -4.81 1.05
CA ASN A 328 32.02 -6.18 0.74
C ASN A 328 31.72 -7.31 1.76
N ASN A 329 30.60 -7.31 2.48
CA ASN A 329 30.29 -8.47 3.34
C ASN A 329 29.51 -9.62 2.64
N TYR A 330 28.94 -9.40 1.47
CA TYR A 330 27.53 -9.79 1.31
C TYR A 330 27.25 -10.56 0.03
N GLY A 331 27.55 -9.88 -1.05
CA GLY A 331 27.68 -10.38 -2.37
C GLY A 331 28.18 -9.25 -3.25
N GLN A 332 29.36 -8.61 -3.10
CA GLN A 332 29.74 -7.44 -3.91
C GLN A 332 30.95 -7.35 -4.92
N LEU A 333 31.83 -8.35 -5.21
CA LEU A 333 32.63 -8.66 -6.45
C LEU A 333 31.96 -9.01 -7.77
N GLY A 334 30.93 -9.80 -7.64
CA GLY A 334 30.23 -10.62 -8.62
C GLY A 334 31.10 -11.67 -9.18
N ASP A 335 32.21 -11.90 -8.49
CA ASP A 335 33.43 -11.47 -9.14
C ASP A 335 33.95 -12.46 -10.11
N TRP A 336 33.33 -13.62 -10.15
CA TRP A 336 34.11 -14.82 -10.20
C TRP A 336 34.16 -15.43 -8.77
N THR A 337 34.86 -14.80 -7.81
CA THR A 337 35.11 -15.38 -6.45
C THR A 337 35.11 -14.39 -5.24
N THR A 338 36.17 -14.26 -4.41
CA THR A 338 36.15 -13.48 -3.13
C THR A 338 37.50 -13.21 -2.39
N THR A 339 37.81 -11.94 -2.06
CA THR A 339 38.43 -11.23 -0.86
C THR A 339 38.44 -9.70 -1.18
N SER A 340 38.07 -8.72 -0.29
CA SER A 340 37.74 -7.22 -0.39
C SER A 340 38.09 -6.38 -1.65
N ARG A 341 37.84 -5.05 -1.84
CA ARG A 341 38.64 -4.30 -2.88
C ARG A 341 39.15 -2.87 -2.58
N SER A 342 39.47 -2.07 -3.61
CA SER A 342 40.33 -0.86 -3.51
C SER A 342 40.43 -0.03 -4.81
N THR A 343 39.46 -0.10 -5.72
CA THR A 343 39.82 -0.53 -7.08
C THR A 343 39.45 0.38 -8.23
N PRO A 344 39.96 0.10 -9.45
CA PRO A 344 39.13 -0.30 -10.61
C PRO A 344 39.44 -1.73 -11.24
N VAL A 345 38.52 -2.65 -11.64
CA VAL A 345 38.71 -4.00 -12.27
C VAL A 345 37.70 -4.39 -13.40
N ASP A 346 37.50 -5.68 -13.71
CA ASP A 346 37.37 -6.25 -15.08
C ASP A 346 36.64 -7.61 -15.16
N VAL A 347 35.75 -7.87 -16.13
CA VAL A 347 34.47 -8.48 -15.76
C VAL A 347 33.76 -9.60 -16.64
N PRO A 348 34.27 -10.23 -17.74
CA PRO A 348 33.89 -10.18 -19.22
C PRO A 348 32.85 -11.14 -19.95
N ASN A 349 32.07 -10.65 -20.97
CA ASN A 349 30.90 -11.16 -21.80
C ASN A 349 29.52 -10.32 -21.93
N LEU A 350 29.42 -8.99 -21.77
CA LEU A 350 28.23 -8.10 -21.59
C LEU A 350 28.32 -6.95 -22.64
N THR A 351 27.24 -6.33 -23.18
CA THR A 351 27.32 -5.05 -24.01
C THR A 351 26.16 -3.96 -23.90
N GLY A 352 26.37 -2.61 -23.82
CA GLY A 352 25.88 -1.53 -24.78
C GLY A 352 25.19 -0.16 -24.37
N VAL A 353 25.42 0.48 -23.21
CA VAL A 353 24.42 1.07 -22.24
C VAL A 353 23.98 2.61 -22.29
N THR A 354 22.88 3.09 -21.62
CA THR A 354 22.35 4.52 -21.65
C THR A 354 21.60 5.25 -20.44
N MET A 355 21.83 5.02 -19.13
CA MET A 355 21.33 5.69 -17.84
C MET A 355 21.80 4.81 -16.65
N ALA A 356 21.52 5.00 -15.35
CA ALA A 356 22.20 4.18 -14.33
C ALA A 356 21.44 3.93 -12.96
N GLY A 357 22.01 3.34 -11.89
CA GLY A 357 21.54 3.47 -10.46
C GLY A 357 22.33 3.47 -9.05
N LEU A 358 22.99 2.38 -8.60
CA LEU A 358 23.08 1.73 -7.25
C LEU A 358 22.55 2.23 -5.85
N GLY A 359 22.95 1.61 -4.70
CA GLY A 359 22.27 1.74 -3.38
C GLY A 359 22.90 1.24 -2.04
N ALA A 360 22.13 0.65 -1.05
CA ALA A 360 22.59 0.17 0.32
C ALA A 360 22.99 -1.32 0.66
N ASN A 361 22.26 -2.40 0.31
CA ASN A 361 22.80 -3.80 0.27
C ASN A 361 22.36 -4.77 -0.89
N HIS A 362 21.26 -4.61 -1.64
CA HIS A 362 20.94 -5.35 -2.90
C HIS A 362 21.15 -4.48 -4.17
N SER A 363 20.61 -4.60 -5.41
CA SER A 363 20.92 -3.83 -6.67
C SER A 363 20.18 -4.19 -8.00
N CYS A 364 20.53 -3.55 -9.16
CA CYS A 364 19.89 -3.44 -10.50
C CYS A 364 20.56 -2.60 -11.68
N VAL A 365 20.19 -2.63 -13.02
CA VAL A 365 20.85 -2.07 -14.30
C VAL A 365 19.97 -2.23 -15.62
N ARG A 366 20.21 -1.54 -16.80
CA ARG A 366 19.42 -1.46 -18.12
C ARG A 366 19.99 -1.82 -19.62
N LEU A 367 19.21 -2.19 -20.71
CA LEU A 367 19.50 -2.48 -22.18
C LEU A 367 18.63 -1.79 -23.26
N ASN A 368 19.19 -1.42 -24.43
CA ASN A 368 18.56 -0.77 -25.61
C ASN A 368 17.54 -1.60 -26.35
N SER A 369 17.62 -2.90 -26.20
CA SER A 369 16.62 -3.84 -26.69
C SER A 369 15.58 -4.21 -25.63
N GLY A 370 15.78 -3.79 -24.38
CA GLY A 370 14.87 -3.92 -23.24
C GLY A 370 14.62 -5.28 -22.56
N GLN A 371 15.39 -5.69 -21.52
CA GLN A 371 15.05 -6.57 -20.37
C GLN A 371 15.19 -5.96 -18.92
N ALA A 372 15.99 -6.50 -17.96
CA ALA A 372 16.75 -5.94 -16.74
C ALA A 372 18.05 -6.86 -16.60
N GLN A 373 19.05 -6.79 -15.70
CA GLN A 373 19.82 -8.00 -15.24
C GLN A 373 20.48 -8.19 -13.77
N CYS A 374 19.95 -8.00 -12.47
CA CYS A 374 20.18 -8.09 -10.93
C CYS A 374 19.81 -9.32 -9.88
N TRP A 375 20.46 -10.46 -9.36
CA TRP A 375 21.53 -11.15 -8.50
C TRP A 375 21.39 -10.64 -7.03
N GLY A 376 21.70 -11.33 -5.96
CA GLY A 376 21.02 -11.24 -4.65
C GLY A 376 20.60 -10.04 -3.69
N GLY A 377 21.41 -9.18 -3.01
CA GLY A 377 21.33 -8.56 -1.61
C GLY A 377 20.11 -8.37 -0.63
N ASP A 378 20.33 -8.27 0.72
CA ASP A 378 19.91 -9.34 1.69
C ASP A 378 19.89 -9.40 3.29
N ASP A 379 19.14 -10.44 3.84
CA ASP A 379 18.76 -11.13 5.16
C ASP A 379 17.23 -11.09 5.71
N THR A 380 16.12 -11.93 5.59
CA THR A 380 15.53 -13.26 5.08
C THR A 380 14.15 -13.26 4.26
N GLN A 381 14.10 -13.47 2.89
CA GLN A 381 13.06 -13.88 1.83
C GLN A 381 12.22 -12.90 0.86
N GLN A 382 12.60 -12.62 -0.44
CA GLN A 382 12.11 -11.56 -1.43
C GLN A 382 12.75 -11.12 -2.85
N LEU A 383 12.44 -11.58 -4.10
CA LEU A 383 12.50 -10.80 -5.44
C LEU A 383 11.66 -11.39 -6.57
N GLY A 384 12.16 -12.35 -7.33
CA GLY A 384 11.66 -12.54 -8.66
C GLY A 384 11.91 -13.92 -9.22
N ASN A 385 13.02 -14.67 -8.98
CA ASN A 385 13.09 -16.03 -9.56
C ASN A 385 12.08 -16.99 -8.93
N GLY A 386 11.25 -16.50 -8.00
CA GLY A 386 10.00 -17.11 -7.54
C GLY A 386 10.09 -18.56 -7.13
N SER A 387 11.28 -19.02 -6.83
CA SER A 387 11.55 -20.37 -6.35
C SER A 387 11.94 -20.21 -4.88
N PHE A 388 11.00 -20.29 -3.94
CA PHE A 388 11.27 -20.04 -2.51
C PHE A 388 12.53 -20.75 -1.98
N GLY A 389 13.35 -20.08 -1.17
CA GLY A 389 14.18 -20.76 -0.15
C GLY A 389 15.60 -21.29 -0.51
N SER A 390 16.05 -21.35 -1.78
CA SER A 390 17.34 -22.04 -2.17
C SER A 390 18.68 -21.38 -2.71
N VAL A 391 18.93 -20.08 -3.07
CA VAL A 391 20.26 -19.51 -3.50
C VAL A 391 20.69 -18.05 -2.99
N ASN A 392 20.48 -17.71 -1.69
CA ASN A 392 21.12 -16.84 -0.65
C ASN A 392 22.56 -16.33 -0.78
N ARG A 393 23.34 -16.66 -1.79
CA ARG A 393 24.23 -15.65 -2.37
C ARG A 393 24.32 -15.84 -3.88
N THR A 394 24.40 -14.79 -4.63
CA THR A 394 24.12 -14.87 -6.05
C THR A 394 24.73 -13.60 -6.57
N SER A 395 25.90 -13.84 -7.16
CA SER A 395 26.85 -13.14 -8.02
C SER A 395 26.47 -13.16 -9.56
N THR A 396 25.27 -13.67 -9.99
CA THR A 396 24.83 -14.57 -11.16
C THR A 396 23.89 -13.99 -12.31
N PRO A 397 24.25 -13.74 -13.61
CA PRO A 397 23.39 -13.12 -14.71
C PRO A 397 21.98 -13.69 -15.08
N LEU A 398 20.99 -13.92 -14.18
CA LEU A 398 19.75 -14.76 -14.30
C LEU A 398 18.39 -14.09 -14.81
N PRO A 399 17.67 -14.26 -15.98
CA PRO A 399 16.36 -13.57 -16.39
C PRO A 399 15.45 -12.69 -15.43
N VAL A 400 14.13 -12.57 -15.59
CA VAL A 400 13.03 -11.92 -14.75
C VAL A 400 11.88 -12.14 -15.68
N LEU A 401 10.82 -12.78 -15.16
CA LEU A 401 9.73 -13.22 -15.99
C LEU A 401 8.26 -12.73 -15.67
N GLY A 402 7.40 -12.29 -16.62
CA GLY A 402 6.30 -11.18 -16.65
C GLY A 402 6.24 -9.53 -16.89
N LEU A 403 7.00 -8.32 -17.04
CA LEU A 403 8.28 -7.43 -17.40
C LEU A 403 9.14 -7.30 -18.76
N SER A 404 8.79 -6.45 -19.77
CA SER A 404 9.27 -6.17 -21.19
C SER A 404 10.11 -4.87 -21.52
N ALA A 405 9.77 -4.11 -22.60
CA ALA A 405 10.60 -3.19 -23.46
C ALA A 405 10.80 -1.70 -23.03
N VAL A 406 12.04 -1.10 -23.10
CA VAL A 406 12.68 -0.34 -21.97
C VAL A 406 13.34 1.10 -22.15
N SER A 407 13.14 2.17 -21.30
CA SER A 407 13.53 3.63 -21.55
C SER A 407 14.41 4.49 -20.59
N SER A 408 14.61 4.26 -19.29
CA SER A 408 15.42 5.17 -18.40
C SER A 408 15.61 4.51 -17.03
N LEU A 409 16.67 4.71 -16.22
CA LEU A 409 16.81 4.18 -14.84
C LEU A 409 16.95 5.34 -13.83
N ALA A 410 17.87 5.28 -12.86
CA ALA A 410 17.53 5.59 -11.47
C ALA A 410 18.58 5.97 -10.38
N VAL A 411 18.50 5.74 -9.03
CA VAL A 411 18.15 4.52 -8.22
C VAL A 411 18.40 4.42 -6.69
N GLY A 412 17.58 3.54 -6.04
CA GLY A 412 17.86 2.59 -4.93
C GLY A 412 18.69 2.88 -3.67
N SER A 413 18.18 2.69 -2.45
CA SER A 413 18.90 2.05 -1.34
C SER A 413 18.15 0.85 -0.86
N SER A 414 17.00 0.53 -1.45
CA SER A 414 16.50 -0.82 -1.36
C SER A 414 15.71 -1.40 -2.51
N HIS A 415 15.10 -0.66 -3.46
CA HIS A 415 14.00 -1.29 -4.22
C HIS A 415 13.89 -0.89 -5.70
N ILE A 416 13.44 -1.79 -6.62
CA ILE A 416 13.62 -1.96 -8.11
C ILE A 416 12.60 -1.41 -9.23
N CYS A 417 11.68 -0.44 -9.11
CA CYS A 417 10.69 -0.08 -10.20
C CYS A 417 11.11 0.48 -11.64
N ALA A 418 10.30 0.28 -12.71
CA ALA A 418 10.62 0.30 -14.18
C ALA A 418 9.59 0.27 -15.43
N ARG A 419 9.18 1.30 -16.24
CA ARG A 419 8.05 1.40 -17.33
C ARG A 419 7.81 0.27 -18.44
N LYS A 420 7.15 0.54 -19.57
CA LYS A 420 7.31 0.18 -21.01
C LYS A 420 6.59 1.31 -21.74
N ASP A 421 6.96 1.62 -22.97
CA ASP A 421 7.04 3.02 -23.39
C ASP A 421 5.77 3.88 -23.19
N SER A 422 4.56 3.36 -23.45
CA SER A 422 3.28 4.07 -23.27
C SER A 422 2.77 4.20 -21.82
N GLY A 423 3.59 3.84 -20.84
CA GLY A 423 3.44 4.32 -19.47
C GLY A 423 2.54 3.65 -18.41
N THR A 424 2.87 2.45 -17.89
CA THR A 424 2.35 1.65 -16.71
C THR A 424 3.48 1.37 -15.67
N LEU A 425 3.28 0.46 -14.68
CA LEU A 425 4.17 0.11 -13.55
C LEU A 425 4.16 -1.44 -13.12
N LEU A 426 4.99 -2.14 -12.30
CA LEU A 426 5.07 -3.67 -12.22
C LEU A 426 6.35 -4.24 -11.49
N CYS A 427 6.43 -4.92 -10.33
CA CYS A 427 7.60 -4.85 -9.42
C CYS A 427 7.89 -5.91 -8.28
N TRP A 428 9.11 -6.30 -7.90
CA TRP A 428 9.41 -7.28 -6.79
C TRP A 428 9.87 -6.73 -5.36
N GLY A 429 10.10 -7.38 -4.17
CA GLY A 429 10.90 -6.91 -2.91
C GLY A 429 10.47 -6.11 -1.57
N TYR A 430 11.10 -6.24 -0.33
CA TYR A 430 10.71 -6.01 1.17
C TYR A 430 9.18 -5.88 1.47
N ASN A 431 8.60 -6.25 2.63
CA ASN A 431 7.17 -5.94 2.96
C ASN A 431 6.93 -5.41 4.40
N GLY A 432 7.97 -5.04 5.18
CA GLY A 432 7.99 -4.61 6.60
C GLY A 432 7.39 -3.28 7.09
N ASP A 433 8.14 -2.19 7.30
CA ASP A 433 7.81 -0.74 7.44
C ASP A 433 6.81 -0.08 6.40
N GLY A 434 7.20 0.42 5.20
CA GLY A 434 6.30 1.10 4.23
C GLY A 434 6.36 1.08 2.67
N GLN A 435 6.68 0.05 1.84
CA GLN A 435 6.74 0.14 0.36
C GLN A 435 5.46 0.15 -0.54
N ALA A 436 5.44 -0.64 -1.63
CA ALA A 436 4.81 -0.49 -2.93
C ALA A 436 3.35 -0.04 -3.00
N GLY A 437 2.58 0.03 -1.93
CA GLY A 437 1.11 0.00 -1.82
C GLY A 437 0.40 -1.37 -1.97
N THR A 438 1.05 -2.53 -2.04
CA THR A 438 0.59 -3.73 -2.76
C THR A 438 -0.41 -4.75 -2.16
N GLY A 439 -1.37 -4.33 -1.33
CA GLY A 439 -2.59 -5.07 -0.94
C GLY A 439 -2.66 -6.60 -1.28
N GLY A 440 -2.30 -7.53 -0.40
CA GLY A 440 -2.01 -7.32 1.01
C GLY A 440 -1.10 -8.36 1.72
N GLY A 441 0.21 -8.14 1.65
CA GLY A 441 1.06 -7.96 2.81
C GLY A 441 1.96 -9.09 3.27
N TRP A 442 1.93 -10.29 2.69
CA TRP A 442 2.87 -11.34 3.11
C TRP A 442 4.30 -11.05 2.58
N GLN A 443 5.26 -11.98 2.57
CA GLN A 443 6.58 -11.73 1.94
C GLN A 443 6.23 -11.88 0.49
N ILE A 444 5.62 -10.85 -0.12
CA ILE A 444 4.83 -11.11 -1.32
C ILE A 444 5.39 -10.61 -2.65
N ASP A 445 6.07 -11.35 -3.55
CA ASP A 445 6.26 -12.81 -3.77
C ASP A 445 6.93 -13.24 -5.17
N ILE A 446 6.84 -12.52 -6.32
CA ILE A 446 7.77 -12.19 -7.47
C ILE A 446 7.71 -10.68 -7.88
N ALA A 447 7.35 -10.21 -9.13
CA ALA A 447 6.90 -8.82 -9.51
C ALA A 447 5.47 -8.57 -10.16
N THR A 448 4.60 -7.58 -9.75
CA THR A 448 3.10 -7.44 -10.11
C THR A 448 2.26 -6.11 -10.39
N ALA A 449 1.84 -5.81 -11.62
CA ALA A 449 1.02 -4.62 -12.00
C ALA A 449 -0.10 -4.06 -11.02
N VAL A 450 -0.42 -2.74 -11.06
CA VAL A 450 -1.18 -1.87 -10.10
C VAL A 450 -2.08 -0.66 -10.57
N PRO A 451 -2.92 -0.04 -9.73
CA PRO A 451 -4.37 0.03 -9.89
C PRO A 451 -4.92 1.42 -10.25
N GLY A 452 -5.12 1.68 -11.53
CA GLY A 452 -5.75 2.94 -11.99
C GLY A 452 -4.76 4.05 -12.32
N LEU A 453 -3.48 3.69 -12.37
CA LEU A 453 -2.37 4.50 -12.85
C LEU A 453 -2.48 4.80 -14.36
N THR A 454 -1.86 5.89 -14.86
CA THR A 454 -2.01 6.44 -16.25
C THR A 454 -0.92 7.47 -16.71
N ASP A 455 -0.47 7.40 -17.97
CA ASP A 455 0.35 8.39 -18.74
C ASP A 455 1.84 8.70 -18.38
N ILE A 456 2.66 7.66 -18.22
CA ILE A 456 3.97 7.68 -17.54
C ILE A 456 5.17 8.06 -18.46
N THR A 457 6.19 8.72 -17.89
CA THR A 457 7.45 9.26 -18.50
C THR A 457 8.71 8.80 -17.71
N GLN A 458 9.90 9.43 -17.77
CA GLN A 458 11.19 8.98 -17.16
C GLN A 458 11.23 8.92 -15.60
N ILE A 459 11.95 7.98 -14.94
CA ILE A 459 12.32 7.90 -13.49
C ILE A 459 13.74 8.35 -13.20
N THR A 460 14.02 8.64 -11.94
CA THR A 460 15.18 8.02 -11.31
C THR A 460 14.78 7.53 -9.89
N ALA A 461 15.54 6.73 -9.08
CA ALA A 461 15.27 6.19 -7.68
C ALA A 461 16.30 6.60 -6.60
N GLY A 462 16.12 6.09 -5.38
CA GLY A 462 17.10 5.97 -4.30
C GLY A 462 16.61 5.01 -3.23
N GLY A 463 16.85 5.23 -1.94
CA GLY A 463 16.34 4.41 -0.83
C GLY A 463 15.52 5.12 0.23
N ASN A 464 14.71 4.42 0.99
CA ASN A 464 13.44 4.72 1.66
C ASN A 464 12.10 4.82 0.89
N HIS A 465 11.68 5.92 0.29
CA HIS A 465 10.38 6.16 -0.41
C HIS A 465 10.25 5.62 -1.89
N THR A 466 9.36 6.06 -2.84
CA THR A 466 9.22 5.52 -4.25
C THR A 466 8.92 6.44 -5.46
N CYS A 467 8.61 7.75 -5.37
CA CYS A 467 8.47 8.77 -6.48
C CYS A 467 7.70 8.34 -7.79
N ALA A 468 7.51 9.08 -8.90
CA ALA A 468 6.29 8.85 -9.77
C ALA A 468 5.75 9.82 -10.88
N ARG A 469 6.33 10.72 -11.71
CA ARG A 469 5.61 11.74 -12.62
C ARG A 469 4.50 11.23 -13.59
N SER A 470 4.37 11.74 -14.80
CA SER A 470 3.42 11.46 -15.90
C SER A 470 3.14 12.81 -16.55
N ALA A 471 2.57 12.82 -17.75
CA ALA A 471 2.47 14.00 -18.64
C ALA A 471 2.38 15.39 -17.95
N THR A 472 1.47 15.58 -16.99
CA THR A 472 1.15 16.88 -16.37
C THR A 472 1.63 17.08 -14.92
N GLY A 473 2.36 16.15 -14.30
CA GLY A 473 3.07 16.34 -13.00
C GLY A 473 2.28 16.49 -11.69
N ALA A 474 1.39 15.58 -11.33
CA ALA A 474 0.66 15.50 -10.07
C ALA A 474 1.38 14.63 -9.13
N LEU A 475 2.42 15.07 -8.47
CA LEU A 475 3.12 14.31 -7.47
C LEU A 475 2.19 13.25 -6.70
N TYR A 476 2.40 11.92 -6.62
CA TYR A 476 1.47 10.89 -6.04
C TYR A 476 2.11 9.62 -5.41
N CYS A 477 2.61 9.70 -4.19
CA CYS A 477 3.15 8.65 -3.35
C CYS A 477 2.31 7.53 -2.62
N TRP A 478 2.87 6.88 -1.58
CA TRP A 478 2.49 5.82 -0.58
C TRP A 478 3.79 5.63 0.35
N GLY A 479 4.08 4.96 1.52
CA GLY A 479 5.46 5.10 2.20
C GLY A 479 5.79 5.48 3.69
N ASP A 480 6.68 4.80 4.47
CA ASP A 480 6.94 4.76 5.97
C ASP A 480 6.94 6.01 6.94
N ASN A 481 6.56 5.85 8.24
CA ASN A 481 5.56 6.65 9.02
C ASN A 481 5.73 7.44 10.37
N TYR A 482 6.56 7.18 11.40
CA TYR A 482 6.81 8.03 12.61
C TYR A 482 8.24 8.65 12.83
N SER A 483 9.25 8.90 11.90
CA SER A 483 10.41 9.90 11.55
C SER A 483 10.26 11.25 10.67
N GLY A 484 10.21 11.39 9.30
CA GLY A 484 9.26 12.37 8.59
C GLY A 484 9.26 12.67 7.05
N GLN A 485 8.22 12.25 6.26
CA GLN A 485 8.24 12.09 4.77
C GLN A 485 6.96 12.34 3.87
N ILE A 486 5.75 12.67 4.37
CA ILE A 486 4.43 12.79 3.62
C ILE A 486 3.38 13.94 3.99
N GLY A 487 3.46 14.86 4.96
CA GLY A 487 2.80 16.20 4.93
C GLY A 487 1.42 16.56 5.54
N VAL A 488 0.48 15.68 5.93
CA VAL A 488 -0.93 16.04 6.28
C VAL A 488 -1.17 16.63 7.71
N ASP A 489 -2.25 16.22 8.38
CA ASP A 489 -2.30 15.62 9.72
C ASP A 489 -2.71 14.13 9.55
N PRO A 490 -2.16 13.09 10.24
CA PRO A 490 -0.92 13.00 11.05
C PRO A 490 0.00 11.72 10.84
N THR A 491 1.33 11.82 11.11
CA THR A 491 2.41 10.80 10.97
C THR A 491 2.33 9.59 11.90
N TRP A 492 1.25 8.81 11.90
CA TRP A 492 1.18 7.79 12.95
C TRP A 492 0.27 6.58 12.80
N SER A 493 -0.49 6.36 11.71
CA SER A 493 -1.56 5.33 11.75
C SER A 493 -1.55 4.36 10.58
N ASP A 494 -0.42 3.66 10.48
CA ASP A 494 -0.12 2.42 9.74
C ASP A 494 -1.01 2.22 8.53
N TYR A 495 -0.89 3.15 7.58
CA TYR A 495 -1.93 3.31 6.59
C TYR A 495 -1.89 2.19 5.50
N TYR A 496 -2.53 2.38 4.34
CA TYR A 496 -2.84 1.31 3.38
C TYR A 496 -2.38 1.62 1.91
N LEU A 497 -3.29 2.06 1.04
CA LEU A 497 -3.25 2.25 -0.43
C LEU A 497 -3.18 3.74 -0.95
N PRO A 498 -2.22 4.18 -1.79
CA PRO A 498 -1.91 5.57 -2.23
C PRO A 498 -2.99 6.69 -2.25
N THR A 499 -2.73 7.86 -1.63
CA THR A 499 -3.74 8.95 -1.35
C THR A 499 -3.21 10.42 -1.44
N LEU A 500 -3.92 11.42 -2.01
CA LEU A 500 -3.39 12.58 -2.80
C LEU A 500 -3.09 13.90 -2.06
N VAL A 501 -1.99 14.55 -2.41
CA VAL A 501 -1.54 15.78 -1.73
C VAL A 501 -2.08 17.09 -2.26
N PRO A 502 -2.69 17.93 -1.42
CA PRO A 502 -2.58 19.38 -1.48
C PRO A 502 -1.11 19.86 -1.44
N GLY A 503 -0.39 20.05 -2.53
CA GLY A 503 -0.82 20.30 -3.89
C GLY A 503 0.29 20.53 -4.93
N ALA A 504 1.60 20.67 -4.60
CA ALA A 504 2.92 21.06 -5.25
C ALA A 504 3.45 22.54 -5.63
N GLY A 505 3.50 23.02 -6.89
CA GLY A 505 3.68 24.37 -7.47
C GLY A 505 3.41 24.54 -9.02
N TRP A 506 3.82 23.61 -9.93
CA TRP A 506 3.47 23.30 -11.37
C TRP A 506 4.36 22.11 -11.89
N ALA A 507 4.42 21.56 -13.13
CA ALA A 507 5.01 20.21 -13.44
C ALA A 507 6.24 19.94 -14.40
N SER A 508 7.26 19.09 -14.06
CA SER A 508 8.45 18.83 -14.97
C SER A 508 9.02 17.41 -15.26
N GLN A 509 10.09 16.93 -14.63
CA GLN A 509 10.69 15.63 -14.93
C GLN A 509 10.97 14.76 -13.69
N VAL A 510 12.21 14.78 -13.20
CA VAL A 510 12.90 13.63 -12.57
C VAL A 510 14.24 14.11 -11.95
N ALA A 511 14.81 13.57 -10.86
CA ALA A 511 14.35 12.70 -9.77
C ALA A 511 15.18 12.76 -8.41
N ALA A 512 14.66 13.28 -7.26
CA ALA A 512 15.12 13.48 -5.82
C ALA A 512 14.94 12.58 -4.53
N GLY A 513 16.03 12.53 -3.77
CA GLY A 513 16.42 12.21 -2.38
C GLY A 513 15.64 11.48 -1.32
N SER A 514 16.32 11.05 -0.27
CA SER A 514 15.92 10.36 0.96
C SER A 514 14.70 9.52 1.22
N LEU A 515 13.80 9.78 2.12
CA LEU A 515 12.55 9.09 2.23
C LEU A 515 11.52 9.99 1.48
N PHE A 516 11.95 10.50 0.31
CA PHE A 516 11.99 11.90 -0.17
C PHE A 516 10.77 12.78 -0.40
N THR A 517 10.97 13.61 -1.45
CA THR A 517 10.03 14.37 -2.25
C THR A 517 10.62 15.28 -3.37
N CYS A 518 11.93 15.54 -3.59
CA CYS A 518 12.37 16.73 -4.43
C CYS A 518 12.03 16.66 -5.93
N ALA A 519 11.89 17.76 -6.69
CA ALA A 519 10.60 17.93 -7.40
C ALA A 519 10.35 18.88 -8.64
N ILE A 520 11.23 19.69 -9.22
CA ILE A 520 11.01 20.66 -10.35
C ILE A 520 9.58 20.98 -10.85
N THR A 521 9.11 22.22 -10.64
CA THR A 521 7.89 22.71 -11.29
C THR A 521 8.05 23.10 -12.75
N ALA A 522 6.93 23.05 -13.48
CA ALA A 522 6.82 23.76 -14.76
C ALA A 522 7.00 25.27 -14.60
N LEU A 523 6.67 25.85 -13.44
CA LEU A 523 6.73 27.29 -13.21
C LEU A 523 8.16 27.82 -13.17
N GLY A 524 9.15 26.96 -12.96
CA GLY A 524 10.41 27.46 -12.46
C GLY A 524 10.27 27.99 -11.02
N ALA A 525 9.32 27.50 -10.17
CA ALA A 525 9.03 27.82 -8.73
C ALA A 525 9.22 26.64 -7.73
N THR A 526 9.43 26.82 -6.39
CA THR A 526 9.88 25.73 -5.46
C THR A 526 9.55 25.71 -3.98
N LYS A 527 9.25 24.47 -3.54
CA LYS A 527 9.23 23.85 -2.22
C LYS A 527 10.20 22.67 -2.11
N CYS A 528 10.90 22.39 -1.00
CA CYS A 528 11.18 20.98 -0.62
C CYS A 528 10.13 20.50 0.46
N TRP A 529 10.04 19.23 0.90
CA TRP A 529 9.59 18.81 2.26
C TRP A 529 10.44 17.60 2.79
N GLY A 530 10.93 17.49 4.06
CA GLY A 530 12.03 16.53 4.48
C GLY A 530 12.25 15.86 5.91
N SER A 531 13.45 15.45 6.48
CA SER A 531 13.68 14.99 7.94
C SER A 531 15.10 15.26 8.68
N ASN A 532 15.35 15.49 10.01
CA ASN A 532 16.39 16.37 10.66
C ASN A 532 17.52 15.94 11.75
N SER A 533 18.44 14.90 11.67
CA SER A 533 19.86 14.69 12.35
C SER A 533 21.40 14.96 11.75
N ALA A 534 21.95 16.17 11.39
CA ALA A 534 23.01 16.64 10.40
C ALA A 534 22.90 18.09 9.69
N GLY A 535 22.22 18.38 8.52
CA GLY A 535 21.91 19.80 8.06
C GLY A 535 20.86 20.27 6.94
N GLN A 536 20.05 19.42 6.27
CA GLN A 536 19.35 19.29 4.91
C GLN A 536 18.07 19.95 4.35
N LEU A 537 17.32 20.84 5.02
CA LEU A 537 16.55 21.92 4.39
C LEU A 537 17.45 23.13 4.30
N GLY A 538 17.35 24.01 5.33
CA GLY A 538 17.96 25.36 5.45
C GLY A 538 17.32 26.58 6.19
N ASN A 539 16.03 26.76 6.57
CA ASN A 539 15.55 28.10 7.06
C ASN A 539 16.05 28.77 8.37
N GLY A 540 15.60 28.36 9.57
CA GLY A 540 15.97 29.02 10.84
C GLY A 540 16.07 28.15 12.10
N ASN A 541 16.02 26.81 12.02
CA ASN A 541 15.78 25.96 13.20
C ASN A 541 16.55 24.61 13.42
N ASN A 542 16.95 23.82 12.40
CA ASN A 542 17.32 22.38 12.40
C ASN A 542 16.15 21.51 12.88
N TYR A 543 14.92 21.80 12.44
CA TYR A 543 13.76 21.02 12.85
C TYR A 543 13.16 20.11 11.78
N ASN A 544 12.53 19.05 12.25
CA ASN A 544 11.49 18.46 11.45
C ASN A 544 10.40 19.49 11.13
N GLN A 545 9.47 19.26 10.20
CA GLN A 545 8.50 20.28 9.77
C GLN A 545 7.37 19.71 8.83
N SER A 546 6.61 20.50 8.04
CA SER A 546 5.64 20.14 6.93
C SER A 546 5.29 21.37 6.07
N SER A 547 4.02 21.55 5.66
CA SER A 547 3.41 22.66 4.89
C SER A 547 4.42 23.67 4.31
N PRO A 548 5.12 23.29 3.23
CA PRO A 548 6.37 23.98 2.86
C PRO A 548 6.23 25.43 2.34
N VAL A 549 7.08 26.39 2.79
CA VAL A 549 7.25 27.81 2.27
C VAL A 549 8.71 28.18 1.82
N ASP A 550 8.92 28.97 0.75
CA ASP A 550 9.91 28.70 -0.36
C ASP A 550 11.41 29.02 -0.12
N VAL A 551 12.39 28.35 -0.81
CA VAL A 551 13.80 28.85 -0.72
C VAL A 551 13.88 30.26 -1.23
N SER A 552 14.49 31.06 -0.38
CA SER A 552 15.15 32.28 -0.75
C SER A 552 16.34 31.94 -1.68
N GLY A 553 16.02 31.94 -3.00
CA GLY A 553 17.01 32.06 -4.06
C GLY A 553 16.99 31.20 -5.35
N LEU A 554 16.60 29.92 -5.40
CA LEU A 554 17.10 28.97 -6.44
C LEU A 554 16.58 29.12 -7.91
N TYR A 555 16.19 30.30 -8.35
CA TYR A 555 15.35 30.55 -9.51
C TYR A 555 16.01 30.10 -10.85
N GLY A 556 15.52 29.02 -11.51
CA GLY A 556 16.00 28.58 -12.84
C GLY A 556 16.18 27.07 -13.16
N ALA A 557 15.44 26.15 -12.54
CA ALA A 557 15.66 24.69 -12.59
C ALA A 557 15.37 23.92 -13.92
N THR A 558 15.86 22.68 -14.03
CA THR A 558 15.78 21.73 -15.19
C THR A 558 15.88 20.18 -14.94
N PHE A 559 16.48 19.63 -13.86
CA PHE A 559 16.70 18.18 -13.62
C PHE A 559 16.70 17.76 -12.08
N VAL A 560 16.98 16.51 -11.55
CA VAL A 560 17.13 16.04 -10.10
C VAL A 560 17.71 14.60 -9.86
N GLY A 561 18.43 14.28 -8.75
CA GLY A 561 19.03 12.96 -8.38
C GLY A 561 18.90 12.45 -6.93
N ALA A 562 19.52 11.30 -6.51
CA ALA A 562 19.95 10.97 -5.10
C ALA A 562 20.71 9.72 -4.57
N GLY A 563 20.90 9.61 -3.23
CA GLY A 563 21.65 8.63 -2.42
C GLY A 563 21.39 8.59 -0.90
N ALA A 564 22.02 7.81 0.01
CA ALA A 564 21.48 7.49 1.37
C ALA A 564 21.10 8.57 2.47
N TYR A 565 21.06 9.88 2.22
CA TYR A 565 20.57 11.03 3.05
C TYR A 565 20.67 12.60 2.73
N HIS A 566 20.43 13.24 1.56
CA HIS A 566 20.97 14.60 1.13
C HIS A 566 20.26 15.38 -0.08
N THR A 567 20.75 16.44 -0.82
CA THR A 567 20.01 17.18 -1.94
C THR A 567 20.66 18.03 -3.17
N CYS A 568 21.72 17.73 -3.96
CA CYS A 568 22.06 18.09 -5.42
C CYS A 568 21.41 19.25 -6.33
N ALA A 569 22.01 19.69 -7.47
CA ALA A 569 21.39 20.51 -8.55
C ALA A 569 22.02 20.67 -9.99
N LEU A 570 21.84 21.77 -10.71
CA LEU A 570 22.52 22.14 -11.99
C LEU A 570 22.09 23.58 -12.34
N LEU A 571 22.58 24.21 -13.40
CA LEU A 571 21.83 25.23 -14.16
C LEU A 571 22.10 25.08 -15.65
N PRO A 572 21.31 25.76 -16.50
CA PRO A 572 21.84 26.43 -17.68
C PRO A 572 23.22 27.09 -17.45
N GLY A 573 24.07 27.06 -18.49
CA GLY A 573 25.52 27.30 -18.35
C GLY A 573 26.27 26.06 -17.87
N GLY A 574 25.53 25.14 -17.27
CA GLY A 574 26.01 23.85 -16.86
C GLY A 574 26.86 24.01 -15.61
N SER A 575 26.26 24.06 -14.42
CA SER A 575 27.03 24.44 -13.25
C SER A 575 26.55 23.97 -11.86
N ALA A 576 27.01 24.63 -10.76
CA ALA A 576 26.91 24.15 -9.37
C ALA A 576 26.66 25.27 -8.27
N LYS A 577 25.74 25.12 -7.25
CA LYS A 577 25.62 25.61 -5.82
C LYS A 577 25.10 24.36 -5.04
N CYS A 578 25.91 23.39 -4.55
CA CYS A 578 25.52 22.38 -3.53
C CYS A 578 24.94 22.90 -2.18
N TRP A 579 24.59 22.09 -1.16
CA TRP A 579 23.99 22.44 0.17
C TRP A 579 24.06 21.30 1.32
N GLY A 580 25.13 20.59 1.82
CA GLY A 580 25.23 19.65 3.06
C GLY A 580 26.25 18.48 3.55
N ARG A 581 25.95 17.27 4.13
CA ARG A 581 27.00 16.46 4.90
C ARG A 581 28.06 15.83 4.06
N ASN A 582 29.00 15.20 4.70
CA ASN A 582 29.99 15.82 5.56
C ASN A 582 30.58 15.31 6.96
N SER A 583 30.77 13.99 7.29
CA SER A 583 31.88 13.20 8.03
C SER A 583 33.43 13.07 7.64
N ALA A 584 34.00 12.44 6.55
CA ALA A 584 35.30 12.32 5.72
C ALA A 584 35.84 13.09 4.39
N GLY A 585 35.12 13.52 3.30
CA GLY A 585 35.28 14.82 2.57
C GLY A 585 34.07 15.47 1.78
N GLU A 586 32.97 14.72 1.52
CA GLU A 586 31.70 14.86 0.75
C GLU A 586 31.22 15.93 -0.20
N LEU A 587 32.01 16.95 -0.38
CA LEU A 587 32.12 17.59 -1.68
C LEU A 587 33.27 18.59 -1.68
N GLY A 588 34.05 18.68 -0.61
CA GLY A 588 35.29 19.41 -0.62
C GLY A 588 35.12 20.89 -0.78
N ASN A 589 34.76 21.51 0.33
CA ASN A 589 35.11 22.88 0.64
C ASN A 589 36.60 23.12 0.88
N GLY A 590 37.46 22.31 0.26
CA GLY A 590 38.91 22.48 0.25
C GLY A 590 39.54 22.47 1.64
N SER A 591 38.87 21.81 2.59
CA SER A 591 39.08 21.75 4.04
C SER A 591 38.01 20.75 4.56
N SER A 592 37.73 20.63 5.89
CA SER A 592 36.81 19.56 6.38
C SER A 592 35.66 19.87 7.41
N GLY A 593 35.16 18.97 8.25
CA GLY A 593 33.90 19.08 9.03
C GLY A 593 33.36 20.43 9.61
N GLY A 594 32.05 20.65 9.74
CA GLY A 594 31.53 21.90 10.33
C GLY A 594 30.20 22.42 9.80
N ASP A 595 29.11 21.67 9.93
CA ASP A 595 27.84 21.72 9.16
C ASP A 595 27.13 23.08 8.92
N ARG A 596 26.22 23.16 7.92
CA ARG A 596 26.23 24.11 6.76
C ARG A 596 24.94 24.63 6.05
N ASN A 597 23.73 24.36 6.55
CA ASN A 597 22.35 24.60 6.07
C ASN A 597 21.86 25.77 5.16
N VAL A 598 22.50 26.93 5.02
CA VAL A 598 22.06 28.02 4.10
C VAL A 598 23.12 28.25 3.00
N PRO A 599 23.05 27.54 1.87
CA PRO A 599 24.18 27.16 1.00
C PRO A 599 25.25 28.19 0.54
N VAL A 600 26.44 27.69 0.17
CA VAL A 600 27.79 28.32 0.17
C VAL A 600 28.85 27.86 -0.91
N ASP A 601 29.29 28.72 -1.84
CA ASP A 601 29.79 28.50 -3.24
C ASP A 601 31.14 27.82 -3.55
N VAL A 602 32.07 28.51 -4.23
CA VAL A 602 32.53 28.02 -5.56
C VAL A 602 34.05 27.99 -5.69
N SER A 603 34.57 27.06 -6.50
CA SER A 603 35.93 27.21 -7.03
C SER A 603 36.15 26.64 -8.44
N GLY A 604 35.54 27.32 -9.43
CA GLY A 604 35.74 27.11 -10.87
C GLY A 604 34.43 26.79 -11.58
N LEU A 605 34.48 25.75 -12.41
CA LEU A 605 33.34 24.95 -12.90
C LEU A 605 32.46 25.52 -14.03
N SER A 606 31.85 24.61 -14.78
CA SER A 606 31.17 24.78 -16.08
C SER A 606 30.74 23.43 -16.68
N GLY A 607 29.88 23.40 -17.72
CA GLY A 607 29.60 22.21 -18.56
C GLY A 607 28.42 21.29 -18.17
N ALA A 608 27.80 21.51 -17.00
CA ALA A 608 26.76 20.68 -16.34
C ALA A 608 25.50 20.20 -17.16
N ALA A 609 24.82 19.07 -16.81
CA ALA A 609 23.79 18.44 -17.67
C ALA A 609 22.72 17.50 -17.03
N GLN A 610 23.09 16.46 -16.28
CA GLN A 610 22.17 15.56 -15.54
C GLN A 610 22.93 15.10 -14.31
N ILE A 611 22.26 15.17 -13.15
CA ILE A 611 22.44 14.50 -11.84
C ILE A 611 21.85 13.06 -11.82
N VAL A 612 22.36 12.20 -10.97
CA VAL A 612 21.61 11.37 -10.02
C VAL A 612 22.53 11.36 -8.74
N LEU A 613 22.31 10.89 -7.49
CA LEU A 613 23.25 11.23 -6.37
C LEU A 613 23.68 10.38 -5.07
N GLY A 614 24.71 9.49 -5.06
CA GLY A 614 25.44 8.71 -3.93
C GLY A 614 26.76 8.99 -3.12
N GLY A 615 26.95 8.50 -1.90
CA GLY A 615 28.08 8.61 -0.91
C GLY A 615 28.81 9.78 -0.04
N HIS A 616 30.11 10.09 0.36
CA HIS A 616 31.64 9.88 0.19
C HIS A 616 32.61 10.60 -0.91
N HIS A 617 32.77 10.01 -2.19
CA HIS A 617 32.88 10.18 -3.75
C HIS A 617 31.92 10.65 -5.06
N SER A 618 30.83 11.44 -5.08
CA SER A 618 30.06 12.58 -5.77
C SER A 618 29.99 12.80 -7.30
N CYS A 619 30.25 11.92 -8.27
CA CYS A 619 30.42 12.29 -9.69
C CYS A 619 29.21 12.50 -10.71
N SER A 620 29.36 13.06 -11.94
CA SER A 620 28.43 13.97 -12.67
C SER A 620 28.10 14.02 -14.32
N LEU A 621 27.10 13.49 -15.12
CA LEU A 621 26.88 13.57 -16.67
C LEU A 621 27.69 14.53 -17.57
N MET A 622 28.94 14.27 -17.97
CA MET A 622 29.57 15.23 -18.88
C MET A 622 28.85 15.33 -20.22
N ALA A 623 28.54 16.55 -20.64
CA ALA A 623 28.15 16.88 -22.01
C ALA A 623 29.24 16.49 -23.03
N SER A 624 30.51 16.36 -22.60
CA SER A 624 31.61 15.79 -23.41
C SER A 624 31.68 14.26 -23.39
N GLY A 625 30.76 13.61 -22.68
CA GLY A 625 30.91 12.22 -22.27
C GLY A 625 32.14 11.99 -21.39
N GLY A 626 32.25 12.62 -20.21
CA GLY A 626 33.43 12.55 -19.29
C GLY A 626 33.38 12.40 -17.72
N VAL A 627 33.51 11.21 -17.07
CA VAL A 627 33.49 11.03 -15.58
C VAL A 627 34.71 11.66 -14.90
N LYS A 628 34.79 12.96 -14.48
CA LYS A 628 35.58 13.46 -13.29
C LYS A 628 35.07 13.07 -11.85
N CYS A 629 35.47 13.62 -10.68
CA CYS A 629 35.07 13.27 -9.26
C CYS A 629 35.65 14.20 -8.07
N TRP A 630 36.13 13.80 -6.84
CA TRP A 630 36.50 14.51 -5.50
C TRP A 630 35.99 13.89 -4.08
N GLY A 631 36.55 12.94 -3.29
CA GLY A 631 35.72 11.93 -2.45
C GLY A 631 36.07 10.48 -1.86
N ASP A 632 35.75 10.06 -0.63
CA ASP A 632 35.87 8.69 0.03
C ASP A 632 37.11 7.72 0.01
N ASN A 633 37.27 6.68 0.90
CA ASN A 633 38.53 5.85 1.00
C ASN A 633 38.71 4.42 1.72
N TYR A 634 37.81 3.65 2.37
CA TYR A 634 37.99 2.24 2.99
C TYR A 634 37.43 0.91 2.39
N GLU A 635 37.35 0.63 1.07
CA GLU A 635 36.83 -0.53 0.21
C GLU A 635 36.82 -0.46 -1.41
N GLY A 636 36.80 0.64 -2.15
CA GLY A 636 37.24 0.92 -3.54
C GLY A 636 36.81 2.29 -4.15
N GLN A 637 35.78 2.93 -3.59
CA GLN A 637 35.00 4.14 -3.95
C GLN A 637 35.22 4.96 -5.19
N LEU A 638 36.42 5.08 -5.75
CA LEU A 638 36.79 6.08 -6.73
C LEU A 638 37.90 5.59 -7.65
N GLY A 639 38.99 4.96 -7.20
CA GLY A 639 39.86 4.20 -8.08
C GLY A 639 41.21 4.77 -8.59
N PHE A 640 41.93 5.70 -7.94
CA PHE A 640 43.32 6.09 -8.37
C PHE A 640 44.48 5.08 -8.16
N GLY A 641 44.26 3.91 -7.55
CA GLY A 641 45.14 2.76 -7.65
C GLY A 641 46.64 2.83 -7.20
N TYR A 642 47.15 3.84 -6.47
CA TYR A 642 48.56 3.93 -6.00
C TYR A 642 48.88 4.31 -4.52
N SER A 643 47.98 4.97 -3.77
CA SER A 643 47.97 5.22 -2.30
C SER A 643 48.73 6.43 -1.71
N SER A 644 48.28 6.88 -0.51
CA SER A 644 48.79 7.99 0.35
C SER A 644 48.09 8.00 1.75
N TYR A 645 48.29 9.03 2.62
CA TYR A 645 47.82 9.08 4.03
C TYR A 645 47.16 10.42 4.49
N SER A 646 45.89 10.38 4.98
CA SER A 646 44.95 11.51 5.20
C SER A 646 44.78 12.43 3.97
N PRO A 647 43.68 13.20 3.80
CA PRO A 647 43.51 13.94 2.00
C PRO A 647 44.46 15.12 1.60
N VAL A 648 44.60 15.50 0.30
CA VAL A 648 45.73 16.32 -0.22
C VAL A 648 45.50 17.42 -1.33
N THR A 649 44.39 17.54 -2.07
CA THR A 649 44.24 18.59 -3.16
C THR A 649 42.84 19.21 -3.46
N SER A 650 42.03 18.70 -4.40
CA SER A 650 40.81 19.28 -5.07
C SER A 650 40.26 18.20 -6.06
N PRO A 651 39.25 18.40 -6.94
CA PRO A 651 38.98 17.41 -7.97
C PRO A 651 40.08 17.45 -9.05
N ILE A 652 40.74 16.30 -9.30
CA ILE A 652 41.84 16.03 -10.26
C ILE A 652 41.75 14.73 -11.13
N ASP A 653 42.21 14.80 -12.39
CA ASP A 653 41.85 13.97 -13.58
C ASP A 653 42.47 12.55 -13.75
N VAL A 654 41.96 11.77 -14.72
CA VAL A 654 41.95 10.27 -14.76
C VAL A 654 41.80 9.62 -16.17
N PRO A 655 42.37 8.42 -16.45
CA PRO A 655 42.74 8.06 -17.83
C PRO A 655 42.33 6.64 -18.34
N GLY A 656 41.39 6.50 -19.29
CA GLY A 656 41.06 5.19 -19.91
C GLY A 656 39.71 4.94 -20.63
N LEU A 657 38.86 5.94 -20.89
CA LEU A 657 37.58 5.82 -21.63
C LEU A 657 37.12 7.12 -22.40
N SER A 658 35.88 7.20 -22.94
CA SER A 658 35.34 8.08 -24.03
C SER A 658 33.78 8.05 -24.08
N GLY A 659 33.06 8.89 -24.84
CA GLY A 659 31.72 8.60 -25.48
C GLY A 659 30.62 7.77 -24.75
N VAL A 660 29.65 8.47 -24.16
CA VAL A 660 28.79 8.04 -23.02
C VAL A 660 27.44 8.81 -22.99
N VAL A 661 26.41 8.43 -22.19
CA VAL A 661 25.08 9.11 -22.25
C VAL A 661 24.13 9.26 -20.98
N ALA A 662 24.51 9.08 -19.69
CA ALA A 662 23.72 9.39 -18.45
C ALA A 662 24.46 8.99 -17.13
N VAL A 663 23.90 8.54 -15.98
CA VAL A 663 24.57 8.63 -14.63
C VAL A 663 24.07 7.62 -13.51
N VAL A 664 24.87 6.98 -12.53
CA VAL A 664 24.70 6.57 -11.03
C VAL A 664 25.78 6.06 -9.89
N THR A 665 25.42 5.70 -8.61
CA THR A 665 26.19 5.01 -7.54
C THR A 665 25.41 4.37 -6.35
N GLY A 666 25.97 4.00 -5.19
CA GLY A 666 25.35 3.43 -3.98
C GLY A 666 26.04 3.82 -2.64
N GLY A 667 27.01 3.08 -2.09
CA GLY A 667 27.97 3.68 -1.13
C GLY A 667 29.47 3.26 -0.99
N ALA A 668 30.06 2.64 -2.01
CA ALA A 668 31.48 2.27 -2.16
C ALA A 668 32.17 2.03 -3.57
N HIS A 669 31.64 2.11 -4.82
CA HIS A 669 31.99 1.21 -6.02
C HIS A 669 31.78 1.37 -7.63
N THR A 670 32.10 2.36 -8.47
CA THR A 670 31.46 2.88 -9.78
C THR A 670 31.27 2.18 -11.27
N CYS A 671 30.26 1.38 -11.80
CA CYS A 671 29.91 0.77 -13.17
C CYS A 671 28.94 1.55 -14.12
N ALA A 672 29.03 1.25 -15.41
CA ALA A 672 28.72 2.16 -16.48
C ALA A 672 27.48 2.00 -17.36
N LEU A 673 27.13 3.13 -17.96
CA LEU A 673 26.38 3.24 -19.18
C LEU A 673 27.22 3.89 -20.26
N LEU A 674 27.08 3.50 -21.52
CA LEU A 674 27.65 4.26 -22.62
C LEU A 674 27.20 3.78 -23.98
N SER A 675 27.00 4.78 -24.84
CA SER A 675 26.69 4.73 -26.28
C SER A 675 26.45 3.40 -27.02
N GLY A 676 27.30 2.34 -26.93
CA GLY A 676 27.36 1.29 -27.97
C GLY A 676 27.50 -0.21 -27.62
N GLY A 677 28.62 -0.64 -27.00
CA GLY A 677 29.22 -2.01 -27.07
C GLY A 677 29.56 -2.71 -25.73
N THR A 678 30.73 -3.38 -25.50
CA THR A 678 31.04 -4.24 -24.28
C THR A 678 30.70 -3.59 -22.92
N ILE A 679 30.71 -4.20 -21.70
CA ILE A 679 30.49 -3.68 -20.25
C ILE A 679 31.86 -3.06 -19.54
N LYS A 680 32.52 -2.01 -18.80
CA LYS A 680 32.56 -0.77 -17.74
C LYS A 680 31.90 -0.52 -16.11
N CYS A 681 31.56 -1.23 -14.84
CA CYS A 681 31.90 -2.44 -13.74
C CYS A 681 33.34 -2.94 -13.05
N TRP A 682 33.94 -2.53 -11.90
CA TRP A 682 35.41 -2.33 -11.60
C TRP A 682 35.90 -2.55 -10.11
N GLY A 683 35.48 -3.52 -9.28
CA GLY A 683 35.97 -3.78 -7.90
C GLY A 683 34.98 -3.62 -6.73
N ASP A 684 35.31 -4.09 -5.52
CA ASP A 684 34.51 -4.41 -4.31
C ASP A 684 34.50 -5.92 -3.93
N ASN A 685 35.41 -6.64 -3.23
CA ASN A 685 35.46 -8.16 -3.37
C ASN A 685 35.49 -9.19 -2.23
N TYR A 686 35.14 -9.04 -0.96
CA TYR A 686 35.02 -10.23 -0.06
C TYR A 686 33.80 -11.14 -0.39
N SER A 687 33.32 -11.17 -1.64
CA SER A 687 31.96 -11.65 -2.01
C SER A 687 31.58 -11.44 -3.51
N GLY A 688 30.31 -11.57 -3.97
CA GLY A 688 29.94 -10.98 -5.30
C GLY A 688 28.52 -10.69 -5.84
N GLN A 689 28.16 -9.66 -6.70
CA GLN A 689 28.66 -8.31 -7.25
C GLN A 689 28.74 -7.89 -8.80
N LEU A 690 29.89 -7.71 -9.51
CA LEU A 690 30.04 -7.22 -10.93
C LEU A 690 30.03 -8.24 -12.07
N GLY A 691 30.41 -9.46 -11.76
CA GLY A 691 30.18 -10.58 -12.67
C GLY A 691 31.52 -11.06 -13.16
N ASN A 692 32.61 -10.86 -12.42
CA ASN A 692 33.88 -10.47 -13.01
C ASN A 692 34.79 -11.51 -13.67
N GLY A 693 34.83 -12.77 -13.24
CA GLY A 693 35.97 -13.65 -13.51
C GLY A 693 36.79 -14.10 -12.29
N SER A 694 37.41 -13.17 -11.58
CA SER A 694 38.58 -13.38 -10.73
C SER A 694 38.29 -13.64 -9.22
N PHE A 695 39.06 -13.01 -8.36
CA PHE A 695 39.00 -12.98 -6.89
C PHE A 695 39.52 -11.57 -6.45
N ILE A 696 39.65 -11.31 -5.14
CA ILE A 696 40.62 -10.32 -4.56
C ILE A 696 40.22 -8.84 -4.63
N ASP A 697 40.86 -7.98 -3.84
CA ASP A 697 41.12 -6.53 -4.04
C ASP A 697 41.82 -6.20 -5.39
N SER A 698 41.98 -4.94 -5.86
CA SER A 698 42.84 -4.59 -7.07
C SER A 698 42.92 -3.10 -7.52
N PRO A 699 43.66 -2.71 -8.61
CA PRO A 699 43.88 -1.28 -8.98
C PRO A 699 43.85 -0.83 -10.50
N SER A 700 43.26 -1.51 -11.50
CA SER A 700 43.06 -0.93 -12.88
C SER A 700 41.93 -1.57 -13.73
N PRO A 701 41.00 -0.81 -14.41
CA PRO A 701 39.67 -1.34 -14.78
C PRO A 701 39.50 -1.94 -16.20
N VAL A 702 38.81 -3.10 -16.37
CA VAL A 702 38.27 -3.66 -17.66
C VAL A 702 36.81 -4.23 -17.64
N ASP A 703 36.36 -5.18 -18.48
CA ASP A 703 35.01 -5.18 -19.07
C ASP A 703 34.08 -6.44 -18.79
N VAL A 704 32.69 -6.42 -18.70
CA VAL A 704 31.75 -7.52 -18.15
C VAL A 704 31.22 -8.63 -19.01
N VAL A 705 30.74 -9.73 -18.33
CA VAL A 705 29.91 -10.97 -18.49
C VAL A 705 28.35 -10.88 -18.53
N GLY A 706 27.73 -11.36 -19.62
CA GLY A 706 26.37 -11.93 -19.61
C GLY A 706 25.32 -11.36 -20.61
N ILE A 707 25.65 -10.49 -21.56
CA ILE A 707 24.71 -9.60 -22.31
C ILE A 707 25.20 -9.21 -23.70
N THR A 708 24.29 -8.79 -24.58
CA THR A 708 24.60 -7.80 -25.63
C THR A 708 23.45 -6.79 -25.91
N GLY A 709 23.67 -5.46 -25.87
CA GLY A 709 22.86 -4.35 -26.42
C GLY A 709 22.25 -3.29 -25.46
N ALA A 710 23.01 -2.50 -24.68
CA ALA A 710 22.47 -1.81 -23.50
C ALA A 710 21.74 -0.41 -23.53
N THR A 711 21.06 0.04 -22.43
CA THR A 711 20.44 1.39 -22.26
C THR A 711 20.31 1.90 -20.79
N ALA A 712 20.78 1.23 -19.73
CA ALA A 712 21.13 1.90 -18.46
C ALA A 712 21.83 1.00 -17.43
N VAL A 713 22.00 1.47 -16.22
CA VAL A 713 22.42 0.84 -14.97
C VAL A 713 21.33 1.15 -13.94
N ALA A 714 21.25 0.54 -12.76
CA ALA A 714 20.30 0.80 -11.69
C ALA A 714 21.04 0.43 -10.42
N ALA A 715 20.37 -0.08 -9.37
CA ALA A 715 20.87 -0.77 -8.17
C ALA A 715 20.64 -0.32 -6.70
N GLY A 716 21.49 -0.75 -5.80
CA GLY A 716 21.24 -1.07 -4.40
C GLY A 716 22.61 -1.25 -3.76
N GLY A 717 22.89 -1.61 -2.50
CA GLY A 717 24.27 -1.42 -2.00
C GLY A 717 25.16 -2.60 -1.82
N SER A 718 24.88 -3.68 -2.52
CA SER A 718 25.86 -4.73 -2.66
C SER A 718 25.66 -5.55 -3.94
N ASN A 719 25.24 -5.03 -5.10
CA ASN A 719 24.68 -5.87 -6.21
C ASN A 719 24.82 -5.16 -7.67
N THR A 720 24.40 -5.64 -8.88
CA THR A 720 24.35 -4.80 -10.16
C THR A 720 23.11 -5.12 -11.04
N CYS A 721 23.05 -5.08 -12.39
CA CYS A 721 22.17 -5.85 -13.32
C CYS A 721 22.81 -5.74 -14.75
N ALA A 722 22.02 -5.83 -15.83
CA ALA A 722 21.74 -4.82 -16.89
C ALA A 722 20.49 -5.19 -17.69
N VAL A 723 19.42 -4.38 -17.86
CA VAL A 723 18.31 -4.58 -18.87
C VAL A 723 18.85 -5.23 -20.10
N VAL A 724 18.15 -6.23 -20.70
CA VAL A 724 18.40 -7.14 -21.88
C VAL A 724 17.62 -6.98 -23.18
N ALA A 725 17.48 -8.01 -24.01
CA ALA A 725 16.89 -7.88 -25.33
C ALA A 725 15.47 -8.43 -25.35
N VAL A 726 14.54 -7.65 -25.90
CA VAL A 726 13.15 -8.03 -26.21
C VAL A 726 12.34 -8.62 -25.05
N GLY A 727 12.49 -8.07 -23.87
CA GLY A 727 11.40 -8.01 -22.93
C GLY A 727 11.82 -8.23 -21.50
N GLY A 728 11.93 -9.50 -21.10
CA GLY A 728 12.10 -9.99 -19.74
C GLY A 728 13.15 -9.33 -18.87
N VAL A 729 13.97 -10.16 -18.23
CA VAL A 729 15.05 -9.72 -17.34
C VAL A 729 16.49 -10.28 -17.63
N LYS A 730 17.52 -10.15 -16.76
CA LYS A 730 18.51 -11.15 -16.20
C LYS A 730 19.10 -10.94 -14.83
N CYS A 731 18.19 -10.56 -13.98
CA CYS A 731 18.38 -10.29 -12.60
C CYS A 731 19.72 -10.96 -11.95
N TRP A 732 20.96 -10.37 -12.07
CA TRP A 732 22.30 -9.99 -11.35
C TRP A 732 22.72 -8.87 -10.02
N GLY A 733 22.79 -8.91 -8.64
CA GLY A 733 23.89 -8.60 -7.62
C GLY A 733 24.30 -9.27 -6.17
N ASN A 734 23.58 -9.63 -5.03
CA ASN A 734 24.13 -10.16 -3.66
C ASN A 734 23.75 -11.57 -2.95
N ASN A 735 22.71 -11.80 -2.08
CA ASN A 735 22.16 -13.12 -1.55
C ASN A 735 21.32 -13.39 -0.21
N TYR A 736 21.72 -13.19 1.04
CA TYR A 736 21.10 -13.81 2.29
C TYR A 736 19.62 -13.73 2.74
N TYR A 737 18.84 -12.73 2.36
CA TYR A 737 17.41 -12.77 2.57
C TYR A 737 16.98 -13.91 1.61
N GLY A 738 17.55 -13.92 0.40
CA GLY A 738 16.87 -13.77 -0.85
C GLY A 738 16.18 -12.41 -0.84
N GLN A 739 16.68 -11.24 -1.24
CA GLN A 739 15.93 -9.97 -1.16
C GLN A 739 16.11 -8.98 -2.27
N LEU A 740 17.03 -9.31 -3.13
CA LEU A 740 16.55 -9.93 -4.32
C LEU A 740 16.56 -11.48 -4.31
N GLY A 741 15.52 -12.02 -3.68
CA GLY A 741 15.20 -13.42 -3.72
C GLY A 741 14.91 -13.84 -5.12
N LEU A 742 15.68 -14.79 -5.64
CA LEU A 742 15.30 -15.59 -6.78
C LEU A 742 14.01 -16.42 -6.50
N GLY A 743 13.08 -15.94 -5.66
CA GLY A 743 12.57 -16.68 -4.51
C GLY A 743 13.62 -17.30 -3.60
N VAL A 744 14.76 -17.72 -4.15
CA VAL A 744 15.65 -18.66 -3.52
C VAL A 744 16.62 -18.00 -2.52
N THR A 745 17.00 -18.75 -1.47
CA THR A 745 17.74 -18.39 -0.23
C THR A 745 18.87 -19.41 0.34
N SER A 746 19.92 -19.91 -0.42
CA SER A 746 21.36 -20.35 -0.10
C SER A 746 22.67 -19.69 -0.84
N SER A 747 23.82 -19.31 -0.23
CA SER A 747 25.23 -19.10 -0.84
C SER A 747 25.65 -18.49 -2.27
N ARG A 748 26.73 -17.64 -2.34
CA ARG A 748 27.33 -16.80 -3.46
C ARG A 748 27.57 -17.51 -4.81
N ALA A 749 27.18 -16.94 -5.96
CA ALA A 749 27.28 -17.63 -7.27
C ALA A 749 27.19 -16.73 -8.52
N PHE A 750 28.01 -16.86 -9.59
CA PHE A 750 28.36 -15.75 -10.52
C PHE A 750 27.96 -15.85 -12.02
N THR A 751 27.17 -16.89 -12.38
CA THR A 751 26.71 -17.40 -13.71
C THR A 751 25.17 -17.28 -14.04
N PRO A 752 24.67 -17.54 -15.28
CA PRO A 752 23.33 -17.06 -15.74
C PRO A 752 22.14 -18.07 -15.73
N GLN A 753 21.10 -17.94 -14.87
CA GLN A 753 19.82 -18.74 -14.95
C GLN A 753 18.53 -18.22 -14.21
N THR A 754 17.94 -17.11 -14.68
CA THR A 754 16.47 -16.76 -14.71
C THR A 754 15.66 -16.27 -13.50
N VAL A 755 15.53 -14.95 -13.22
CA VAL A 755 14.40 -14.38 -12.43
C VAL A 755 13.05 -14.63 -13.15
N ILE A 756 11.90 -14.63 -12.45
CA ILE A 756 10.59 -15.19 -12.86
C ILE A 756 9.34 -14.30 -12.59
N SER A 757 8.19 -14.90 -12.97
CA SER A 757 6.76 -14.56 -13.11
C SER A 757 6.05 -15.66 -12.38
N ALA A 758 4.95 -15.32 -11.76
CA ALA A 758 4.04 -16.29 -11.26
C ALA A 758 2.62 -15.70 -11.14
N ILE A 759 1.72 -16.62 -10.99
CA ILE A 759 0.27 -16.48 -11.04
C ILE A 759 -0.23 -16.07 -9.66
N PRO A 760 -1.37 -15.35 -9.53
CA PRO A 760 -1.88 -14.91 -8.23
C PRO A 760 -2.00 -16.08 -7.25
N ASP A 761 -2.05 -15.80 -5.95
CA ASP A 761 -2.49 -16.82 -5.01
C ASP A 761 -3.95 -17.21 -5.31
N ALA A 762 -4.38 -18.34 -4.76
CA ALA A 762 -5.77 -18.77 -4.88
C ALA A 762 -6.69 -17.76 -4.14
N PRO A 763 -7.74 -17.22 -4.81
CA PRO A 763 -8.73 -16.35 -4.17
C PRO A 763 -9.36 -16.98 -2.91
N ASN A 764 -9.65 -16.13 -1.92
CA ASN A 764 -10.34 -16.57 -0.70
C ASN A 764 -11.84 -16.73 -0.99
N ILE A 765 -12.29 -17.98 -1.07
CA ILE A 765 -13.69 -18.29 -1.41
C ILE A 765 -14.65 -17.83 -0.31
N GLY A 766 -15.78 -17.24 -0.72
CA GLY A 766 -16.88 -16.84 0.16
C GLY A 766 -18.14 -17.67 -0.09
N PRO A 767 -19.27 -17.30 0.56
CA PRO A 767 -20.50 -18.06 0.41
C PRO A 767 -21.14 -17.89 -0.97
N ALA A 768 -21.45 -19.02 -1.61
CA ALA A 768 -22.16 -19.11 -2.86
C ALA A 768 -23.65 -19.43 -2.63
N ASP A 769 -24.52 -18.72 -3.34
CA ASP A 769 -25.96 -18.97 -3.41
C ASP A 769 -26.44 -19.06 -4.87
N GLY A 770 -27.71 -19.36 -5.12
CA GLY A 770 -28.24 -19.34 -6.47
C GLY A 770 -29.76 -19.37 -6.59
N ALA A 771 -30.27 -18.79 -7.68
CA ALA A 771 -31.67 -18.79 -8.03
C ALA A 771 -31.85 -18.78 -9.55
N ASN A 772 -32.96 -19.34 -10.04
CA ASN A 772 -33.39 -19.30 -11.45
C ASN A 772 -32.29 -19.75 -12.45
N GLY A 773 -31.47 -20.72 -12.07
CA GLY A 773 -30.36 -21.26 -12.88
C GLY A 773 -29.09 -20.39 -12.92
N VAL A 774 -28.95 -19.41 -12.01
CA VAL A 774 -27.74 -18.60 -11.82
C VAL A 774 -27.22 -18.77 -10.40
N GLY A 775 -25.92 -19.05 -10.25
CA GLY A 775 -25.21 -19.05 -8.97
C GLY A 775 -24.40 -17.78 -8.77
N LYS A 776 -24.50 -17.13 -7.62
CA LYS A 776 -23.65 -15.99 -7.21
C LYS A 776 -22.51 -16.50 -6.33
N VAL A 777 -21.30 -16.52 -6.87
CA VAL A 777 -20.09 -16.95 -6.15
C VAL A 777 -19.41 -15.70 -5.57
N ARG A 778 -19.48 -15.54 -4.24
CA ARG A 778 -18.70 -14.53 -3.52
C ARG A 778 -17.29 -15.05 -3.24
N PHE A 779 -16.34 -14.15 -3.22
CA PHE A 779 -14.95 -14.35 -2.83
C PHE A 779 -14.36 -13.01 -2.38
N SER A 780 -13.17 -13.02 -1.81
CA SER A 780 -12.26 -11.87 -1.75
C SER A 780 -11.02 -12.14 -2.61
N PRO A 781 -10.29 -11.10 -3.05
CA PRO A 781 -8.99 -11.28 -3.69
C PRO A 781 -8.05 -12.16 -2.84
N PRO A 782 -7.08 -12.84 -3.45
CA PRO A 782 -5.97 -13.39 -2.68
C PRO A 782 -5.26 -12.24 -1.92
N SER A 783 -4.61 -12.56 -0.80
CA SER A 783 -3.69 -11.67 -0.07
C SER A 783 -2.52 -11.19 -0.94
N TYR A 784 -2.36 -11.81 -2.11
CA TYR A 784 -1.18 -11.74 -2.94
C TYR A 784 -1.60 -11.99 -4.42
N GLN A 785 -1.30 -11.03 -5.31
CA GLN A 785 -2.02 -10.88 -6.60
C GLN A 785 -1.35 -11.39 -7.90
N GLY A 786 -0.14 -11.92 -7.84
CA GLY A 786 0.69 -12.50 -8.92
C GLY A 786 1.09 -11.53 -10.02
N SER A 787 2.05 -11.85 -10.89
CA SER A 787 2.78 -10.90 -11.77
C SER A 787 2.08 -9.77 -12.53
N GLN A 788 0.76 -9.63 -12.60
CA GLN A 788 0.10 -8.34 -12.91
C GLN A 788 -1.14 -8.14 -12.01
N LEU A 789 -1.75 -6.94 -12.02
CA LEU A 789 -3.09 -6.71 -11.49
C LEU A 789 -3.97 -7.89 -11.86
N ILE A 790 -4.83 -8.31 -10.94
CA ILE A 790 -5.85 -9.28 -11.29
C ILE A 790 -6.79 -8.60 -12.30
N ASP A 791 -6.76 -9.07 -13.55
CA ASP A 791 -7.52 -8.49 -14.67
C ASP A 791 -8.90 -9.14 -14.82
N THR A 792 -9.02 -10.41 -14.41
CA THR A 792 -10.28 -11.13 -14.25
C THR A 792 -10.15 -12.25 -13.23
N TYR A 793 -11.26 -12.62 -12.61
CA TYR A 793 -11.44 -13.89 -11.94
C TYR A 793 -12.27 -14.83 -12.83
N ARG A 794 -12.21 -16.14 -12.57
CA ARG A 794 -13.05 -17.20 -13.15
C ARG A 794 -13.64 -17.99 -12.00
N ALA A 795 -14.95 -18.03 -11.89
CA ALA A 795 -15.64 -19.00 -11.06
C ALA A 795 -15.90 -20.28 -11.86
N THR A 796 -15.66 -21.44 -11.24
CA THR A 796 -15.81 -22.77 -11.85
C THR A 796 -16.73 -23.63 -10.97
N CYS A 797 -17.97 -23.88 -11.41
CA CYS A 797 -18.96 -24.63 -10.63
C CYS A 797 -19.04 -26.11 -11.04
N SER A 798 -18.98 -26.99 -10.05
CA SER A 798 -19.04 -28.45 -10.18
C SER A 798 -20.23 -29.02 -9.42
N PRO A 799 -20.91 -30.08 -9.93
CA PRO A 799 -20.55 -30.87 -11.11
C PRO A 799 -20.90 -30.19 -12.44
N GLY A 800 -20.19 -30.54 -13.51
CA GLY A 800 -20.44 -30.05 -14.87
C GLY A 800 -19.45 -29.00 -15.39
N GLY A 801 -18.63 -28.39 -14.51
CA GLY A 801 -17.55 -27.48 -14.92
C GLY A 801 -18.03 -26.18 -15.55
N VAL A 802 -19.21 -25.70 -15.15
CA VAL A 802 -19.79 -24.46 -15.70
C VAL A 802 -18.97 -23.27 -15.20
N THR A 803 -18.43 -22.48 -16.12
CA THR A 803 -17.56 -21.34 -15.80
C THR A 803 -18.22 -20.01 -16.14
N ALA A 804 -17.88 -18.98 -15.36
CA ALA A 804 -18.10 -17.59 -15.73
C ALA A 804 -16.93 -16.73 -15.24
N THR A 805 -16.62 -15.65 -15.95
CA THR A 805 -15.58 -14.69 -15.61
C THR A 805 -16.17 -13.36 -15.15
N GLY A 806 -15.38 -12.60 -14.38
CA GLY A 806 -15.74 -11.25 -13.93
C GLY A 806 -14.58 -10.60 -13.19
N SER A 807 -14.52 -9.26 -13.22
CA SER A 807 -13.45 -8.48 -12.61
C SER A 807 -13.57 -8.29 -11.09
N ALA A 808 -14.70 -8.68 -10.49
CA ALA A 808 -14.96 -8.51 -9.06
C ALA A 808 -15.91 -9.57 -8.51
N SER A 809 -15.98 -9.65 -7.18
CA SER A 809 -16.93 -10.46 -6.42
C SER A 809 -18.27 -9.73 -6.27
N PRO A 810 -19.44 -10.41 -6.39
CA PRO A 810 -19.62 -11.81 -6.76
C PRO A 810 -19.65 -12.05 -8.28
N ILE A 811 -19.10 -13.17 -8.74
CA ILE A 811 -19.33 -13.66 -10.11
C ILE A 811 -20.70 -14.34 -10.19
N SER A 812 -21.45 -14.08 -11.26
CA SER A 812 -22.72 -14.74 -11.57
C SER A 812 -22.52 -15.83 -12.62
N VAL A 813 -22.58 -17.10 -12.21
CA VAL A 813 -22.45 -18.28 -13.09
C VAL A 813 -23.83 -18.72 -13.55
N SER A 814 -24.17 -18.44 -14.81
CA SER A 814 -25.44 -18.80 -15.45
C SER A 814 -25.42 -20.19 -16.09
N GLY A 815 -26.58 -20.86 -16.14
CA GLY A 815 -26.74 -22.17 -16.79
C GLY A 815 -26.65 -23.36 -15.84
N LEU A 816 -26.79 -23.12 -14.53
CA LEU A 816 -26.84 -24.16 -13.51
C LEU A 816 -28.25 -24.78 -13.47
N SER A 817 -28.34 -26.08 -13.17
CA SER A 817 -29.63 -26.77 -13.03
C SER A 817 -30.25 -26.49 -11.65
N THR A 818 -31.56 -26.25 -11.60
CA THR A 818 -32.30 -26.07 -10.34
C THR A 818 -32.62 -27.39 -9.62
N SER A 819 -31.98 -28.49 -10.01
CA SER A 819 -32.13 -29.83 -9.41
C SER A 819 -30.79 -30.48 -9.07
N VAL A 820 -29.70 -29.71 -9.07
CA VAL A 820 -28.33 -30.18 -8.84
C VAL A 820 -27.68 -29.28 -7.80
N SER A 821 -27.00 -29.90 -6.83
CA SER A 821 -26.20 -29.18 -5.84
C SER A 821 -24.79 -28.94 -6.40
N TYR A 822 -24.33 -27.70 -6.31
CA TYR A 822 -23.05 -27.23 -6.83
C TYR A 822 -22.15 -26.74 -5.69
N THR A 823 -20.84 -26.96 -5.83
CA THR A 823 -19.80 -26.14 -5.21
C THR A 823 -19.04 -25.42 -6.31
N CYS A 824 -18.52 -24.22 -6.04
CA CYS A 824 -17.74 -23.46 -7.00
C CYS A 824 -16.38 -23.08 -6.42
N THR A 825 -15.34 -23.21 -7.23
CA THR A 825 -14.02 -22.62 -6.97
C THR A 825 -13.90 -21.29 -7.71
N VAL A 826 -12.93 -20.46 -7.35
CA VAL A 826 -12.56 -19.26 -8.10
C VAL A 826 -11.04 -19.25 -8.30
N ALA A 827 -10.58 -18.97 -9.52
CA ALA A 827 -9.20 -18.61 -9.82
C ALA A 827 -9.12 -17.13 -10.20
N ALA A 828 -8.02 -16.47 -9.86
CA ALA A 828 -7.64 -15.15 -10.36
C ALA A 828 -6.75 -15.29 -11.59
N HIS A 829 -6.74 -14.28 -12.47
CA HIS A 829 -5.83 -14.18 -13.60
C HIS A 829 -5.09 -12.85 -13.57
N ASN A 830 -3.84 -12.89 -14.02
CA ASN A 830 -3.12 -11.71 -14.45
C ASN A 830 -2.30 -12.06 -15.69
N ALA A 831 -1.53 -11.12 -16.25
CA ALA A 831 -0.80 -11.32 -17.50
C ALA A 831 0.29 -12.42 -17.49
N ALA A 832 0.59 -13.04 -16.34
CA ALA A 832 1.44 -14.23 -16.24
C ALA A 832 0.67 -15.56 -16.21
N GLY A 833 -0.62 -15.52 -15.91
CA GLY A 833 -1.52 -16.65 -15.98
C GLY A 833 -2.54 -16.72 -14.85
N TRP A 834 -3.18 -17.89 -14.75
CA TRP A 834 -4.20 -18.21 -13.76
C TRP A 834 -3.59 -18.74 -12.47
N SER A 835 -4.10 -18.29 -11.33
CA SER A 835 -3.82 -18.84 -10.01
C SER A 835 -4.19 -20.33 -9.93
N ALA A 836 -3.81 -20.98 -8.83
CA ALA A 836 -4.55 -22.16 -8.40
C ALA A 836 -6.04 -21.80 -8.17
N GLU A 837 -6.93 -22.75 -8.43
CA GLU A 837 -8.35 -22.61 -8.04
C GLU A 837 -8.45 -22.59 -6.51
N SER A 838 -9.36 -21.77 -5.97
CA SER A 838 -9.65 -21.70 -4.54
C SER A 838 -10.09 -23.04 -3.95
N SER A 839 -10.12 -23.13 -2.62
CA SER A 839 -11.00 -24.08 -1.93
C SER A 839 -12.44 -23.99 -2.49
N PRO A 840 -13.20 -25.09 -2.58
CA PRO A 840 -14.60 -25.05 -2.98
C PRO A 840 -15.46 -24.23 -2.02
N SER A 841 -16.45 -23.53 -2.54
CA SER A 841 -17.50 -22.87 -1.75
C SER A 841 -18.32 -23.88 -0.93
N ASN A 842 -19.20 -23.37 -0.06
CA ASN A 842 -20.34 -24.17 0.40
C ASN A 842 -21.12 -24.75 -0.79
N ALA A 843 -21.80 -25.87 -0.55
CA ALA A 843 -22.75 -26.41 -1.51
C ALA A 843 -24.02 -25.55 -1.57
N PHE A 844 -24.60 -25.39 -2.75
CA PHE A 844 -25.91 -24.74 -2.96
C PHE A 844 -26.65 -25.37 -4.16
N THR A 845 -27.99 -25.34 -4.13
CA THR A 845 -28.83 -25.74 -5.28
C THR A 845 -29.62 -24.52 -5.75
N PRO A 846 -29.52 -24.08 -7.01
CA PRO A 846 -30.25 -22.91 -7.51
C PRO A 846 -31.77 -23.07 -7.41
N ILE A 847 -32.47 -22.18 -6.70
CA ILE A 847 -33.92 -22.31 -6.44
C ILE A 847 -34.77 -21.53 -7.47
N ASN A 848 -35.91 -22.07 -7.89
CA ASN A 848 -36.89 -21.34 -8.72
C ASN A 848 -37.74 -20.40 -7.86
N LYS A 849 -37.50 -19.08 -7.94
CA LYS A 849 -38.03 -18.06 -6.99
C LYS A 849 -39.52 -17.67 -7.17
N ASN A 850 -40.34 -18.53 -7.77
CA ASN A 850 -41.71 -18.20 -8.23
C ASN A 850 -42.86 -18.93 -7.47
N GLN A 851 -42.79 -19.06 -6.14
CA GLN A 851 -43.88 -19.67 -5.36
C GLN A 851 -44.32 -18.80 -4.17
N ARG A 852 -45.64 -18.64 -4.01
CA ARG A 852 -46.29 -18.00 -2.86
C ARG A 852 -46.96 -19.06 -1.99
N VAL A 853 -46.91 -18.90 -0.67
CA VAL A 853 -47.59 -19.79 0.29
C VAL A 853 -48.89 -19.15 0.77
N PHE A 854 -49.95 -19.95 0.90
CA PHE A 854 -51.21 -19.52 1.50
C PHE A 854 -51.50 -20.35 2.76
N VAL A 855 -51.95 -19.68 3.82
CA VAL A 855 -52.37 -20.29 5.09
C VAL A 855 -53.79 -19.85 5.39
N SER A 856 -54.68 -20.82 5.64
CA SER A 856 -56.08 -20.56 5.95
C SER A 856 -56.55 -21.43 7.11
N ALA A 857 -57.16 -20.80 8.12
CA ALA A 857 -57.87 -21.47 9.21
C ALA A 857 -59.39 -21.33 8.99
N ALA A 858 -60.13 -22.40 9.26
CA ALA A 858 -61.59 -22.44 9.15
C ALA A 858 -62.20 -23.00 10.43
N SER A 859 -63.23 -22.33 10.97
CA SER A 859 -63.93 -22.75 12.19
C SER A 859 -65.02 -23.78 11.87
N GLY A 860 -64.67 -25.06 11.92
CA GLY A 860 -65.63 -26.14 12.13
C GLY A 860 -65.75 -26.41 13.63
N ASN A 861 -66.98 -26.55 14.15
CA ASN A 861 -67.18 -26.82 15.58
C ASN A 861 -66.50 -28.14 15.98
N ASP A 862 -65.93 -28.15 17.18
CA ASP A 862 -65.32 -29.29 17.88
C ASP A 862 -64.03 -29.90 17.28
N ALA A 863 -63.46 -29.32 16.22
CA ALA A 863 -62.10 -29.65 15.76
C ALA A 863 -61.35 -28.46 15.12
N ASN A 864 -60.65 -27.67 15.93
CA ASN A 864 -59.75 -26.61 15.43
C ASN A 864 -58.63 -27.22 14.59
N THR A 865 -58.52 -26.81 13.32
CA THR A 865 -57.44 -27.26 12.42
C THR A 865 -56.85 -26.12 11.61
N VAL A 866 -55.54 -26.21 11.33
CA VAL A 866 -54.81 -25.29 10.45
C VAL A 866 -54.45 -26.04 9.17
N SER A 867 -54.74 -25.44 8.02
CA SER A 867 -54.33 -26.00 6.71
C SER A 867 -53.30 -25.11 6.04
N VAL A 868 -52.19 -25.74 5.62
CA VAL A 868 -51.08 -25.10 4.90
C VAL A 868 -51.05 -25.68 3.49
N CYS A 869 -51.08 -24.80 2.48
CA CYS A 869 -51.19 -25.18 1.08
C CYS A 869 -50.05 -24.56 0.26
N ALA A 870 -49.19 -25.40 -0.31
CA ALA A 870 -48.32 -25.00 -1.42
C ALA A 870 -49.09 -25.12 -2.73
N ALA A 871 -48.86 -24.23 -3.69
CA ALA A 871 -49.70 -24.07 -4.90
C ALA A 871 -49.74 -25.28 -5.85
N SER A 872 -48.94 -26.33 -5.62
CA SER A 872 -48.86 -27.55 -6.43
C SER A 872 -48.81 -28.84 -5.60
N ALA A 873 -49.29 -28.83 -4.35
CA ALA A 873 -49.32 -30.00 -3.47
C ALA A 873 -50.64 -30.07 -2.67
N PRO A 874 -51.13 -31.27 -2.28
CA PRO A 874 -52.29 -31.39 -1.42
C PRO A 874 -52.01 -30.74 -0.05
N CYS A 875 -52.95 -29.92 0.44
CA CYS A 875 -52.81 -29.23 1.72
C CYS A 875 -52.64 -30.22 2.87
N ARG A 876 -51.74 -29.90 3.82
CA ARG A 876 -51.64 -30.63 5.09
C ARG A 876 -52.45 -29.94 6.17
N THR A 877 -53.20 -30.73 6.93
CA THR A 877 -54.11 -30.28 7.98
C THR A 877 -53.62 -30.77 9.34
N PHE A 878 -53.42 -29.84 10.28
CA PHE A 878 -52.88 -30.11 11.61
C PHE A 878 -53.96 -29.97 12.69
N GLY A 879 -53.89 -30.81 13.73
CA GLY A 879 -54.83 -30.82 14.87
C GLY A 879 -54.59 -29.70 15.89
N ALA A 880 -55.50 -29.60 16.86
CA ALA A 880 -55.72 -28.45 17.75
C ALA A 880 -54.63 -28.12 18.80
N ALA A 881 -53.38 -28.55 18.60
CA ALA A 881 -52.26 -28.36 19.54
C ALA A 881 -50.94 -27.93 18.85
N ALA A 882 -51.02 -27.32 17.66
CA ALA A 882 -49.85 -26.88 16.91
C ALA A 882 -49.46 -25.43 17.22
N SER A 883 -48.24 -25.22 17.73
CA SER A 883 -47.52 -23.96 17.54
C SER A 883 -46.90 -23.95 16.14
N VAL A 884 -46.98 -22.80 15.46
CA VAL A 884 -46.33 -22.56 14.17
C VAL A 884 -45.18 -21.59 14.41
N THR A 885 -43.97 -22.12 14.53
CA THR A 885 -42.76 -21.32 14.65
C THR A 885 -42.13 -21.19 13.27
N LEU A 886 -41.97 -19.94 12.80
CA LEU A 886 -41.31 -19.62 11.55
C LEU A 886 -39.86 -19.25 11.88
N SER A 887 -38.92 -20.13 11.55
CA SER A 887 -37.48 -19.90 11.72
C SER A 887 -36.74 -20.72 10.67
N GLY A 888 -35.79 -20.10 9.97
CA GLY A 888 -34.90 -20.81 9.05
C GLY A 888 -35.54 -21.50 7.84
N GLY A 889 -36.75 -21.09 7.43
CA GLY A 889 -37.37 -21.43 6.13
C GLY A 889 -38.40 -22.56 6.06
N GLU A 890 -38.68 -23.28 7.16
CA GLU A 890 -39.78 -24.26 7.21
C GLU A 890 -41.00 -23.76 7.99
N VAL A 891 -42.18 -24.31 7.65
CA VAL A 891 -43.38 -24.22 8.49
C VAL A 891 -43.32 -25.34 9.53
N VAL A 892 -42.50 -25.15 10.56
CA VAL A 892 -42.27 -26.16 11.61
C VAL A 892 -43.48 -26.20 12.56
N ALA A 893 -44.25 -27.29 12.48
CA ALA A 893 -45.21 -27.67 13.51
C ALA A 893 -44.46 -28.47 14.59
N LEU A 894 -44.22 -27.87 15.76
CA LEU A 894 -43.34 -28.44 16.78
C LEU A 894 -43.95 -29.67 17.48
N ALA A 895 -43.39 -30.84 17.15
CA ALA A 895 -43.59 -32.09 17.89
C ALA A 895 -42.22 -32.75 18.19
N SER A 896 -41.52 -32.20 19.19
CA SER A 896 -40.34 -32.77 19.89
C SER A 896 -39.34 -33.60 19.05
N GLY A 897 -38.36 -32.93 18.43
CA GLY A 897 -37.19 -33.58 17.81
C GLY A 897 -36.26 -32.58 17.11
N GLU A 898 -34.96 -32.85 17.13
CA GLU A 898 -33.91 -32.03 16.47
C GLU A 898 -33.78 -32.41 14.98
N TYR A 899 -33.68 -31.44 14.06
CA TYR A 899 -32.99 -31.55 12.76
C TYR A 899 -32.65 -30.16 12.16
N GLY A 900 -31.83 -30.10 11.11
CA GLY A 900 -31.17 -28.88 10.59
C GLY A 900 -31.88 -28.11 9.45
N PRO A 901 -31.30 -26.97 8.99
CA PRO A 901 -32.03 -25.88 8.32
C PRO A 901 -32.04 -25.89 6.77
N VAL A 902 -33.08 -25.30 6.16
CA VAL A 902 -33.22 -24.97 4.73
C VAL A 902 -34.08 -23.70 4.54
N THR A 903 -33.48 -22.58 4.10
CA THR A 903 -34.08 -21.22 4.15
C THR A 903 -34.97 -20.82 2.96
N LEU A 904 -36.09 -20.10 3.22
CA LEU A 904 -36.99 -19.49 2.21
C LEU A 904 -38.11 -18.61 2.83
N ILE A 905 -38.56 -17.58 2.08
CA ILE A 905 -39.90 -16.92 2.00
C ILE A 905 -39.81 -15.39 1.95
N ASP A 906 -40.16 -14.78 0.81
CA ASP A 906 -40.04 -13.32 0.60
C ASP A 906 -41.19 -12.48 1.22
N SER A 907 -42.31 -13.07 1.68
CA SER A 907 -43.38 -12.35 2.43
C SER A 907 -44.44 -13.28 3.06
N ILE A 908 -45.02 -12.85 4.20
CA ILE A 908 -46.03 -13.63 4.97
C ILE A 908 -47.24 -12.76 5.31
N ALA A 909 -48.44 -13.22 4.94
CA ALA A 909 -49.69 -12.51 5.18
C ALA A 909 -50.78 -13.44 5.78
N LEU A 910 -51.19 -13.16 7.02
CA LEU A 910 -52.40 -13.75 7.60
C LEU A 910 -53.55 -12.77 7.43
N ILE A 911 -54.45 -13.10 6.49
CA ILE A 911 -55.59 -12.27 6.11
C ILE A 911 -56.88 -13.00 6.46
N ALA A 912 -57.61 -12.48 7.45
CA ALA A 912 -59.02 -12.82 7.61
C ALA A 912 -59.84 -12.15 6.48
N ALA A 913 -60.71 -12.91 5.79
CA ALA A 913 -61.55 -12.34 4.74
C ALA A 913 -62.51 -11.27 5.31
N PRO A 914 -62.82 -10.18 4.59
CA PRO A 914 -63.66 -9.10 5.10
C PRO A 914 -65.02 -9.60 5.63
N GLY A 915 -65.24 -9.46 6.94
CA GLY A 915 -66.46 -9.89 7.63
C GLY A 915 -66.33 -11.21 8.42
N ILE A 916 -65.27 -11.99 8.22
CA ILE A 916 -65.02 -13.23 8.98
C ILE A 916 -64.10 -12.93 10.17
N ARG A 917 -64.50 -13.33 11.39
CA ARG A 917 -63.62 -13.31 12.56
C ARG A 917 -62.76 -14.58 12.59
N ALA A 918 -61.50 -14.47 12.17
CA ALA A 918 -60.53 -15.54 12.43
C ALA A 918 -60.04 -15.45 13.89
N SER A 919 -60.25 -16.52 14.66
CA SER A 919 -59.76 -16.66 16.03
C SER A 919 -58.57 -17.62 16.09
N ILE A 920 -57.44 -17.15 16.62
CA ILE A 920 -56.27 -17.98 16.93
C ILE A 920 -56.22 -18.16 18.44
N THR A 921 -56.32 -19.40 18.92
CA THR A 921 -56.18 -19.76 20.33
C THR A 921 -54.77 -20.27 20.57
N ALA A 922 -54.08 -19.76 21.59
CA ALA A 922 -52.71 -20.16 21.92
C ALA A 922 -52.53 -20.48 23.42
N THR A 923 -51.75 -21.52 23.69
CA THR A 923 -51.24 -21.86 25.02
C THR A 923 -49.94 -21.11 25.33
N SER A 924 -49.45 -21.22 26.57
CA SER A 924 -48.36 -20.41 27.11
C SER A 924 -47.05 -20.54 26.33
N GLY A 925 -46.39 -19.41 26.01
CA GLY A 925 -45.07 -19.38 25.38
C GLY A 925 -45.08 -19.20 23.86
N ALA A 926 -46.18 -18.72 23.29
CA ALA A 926 -46.27 -18.44 21.86
C ALA A 926 -45.41 -17.22 21.45
N ALA A 927 -44.61 -17.36 20.39
CA ALA A 927 -43.86 -16.27 19.80
C ALA A 927 -43.94 -16.33 18.27
N VAL A 928 -44.13 -15.18 17.64
CA VAL A 928 -43.94 -14.99 16.19
C VAL A 928 -42.70 -14.14 16.03
N VAL A 929 -41.61 -14.76 15.57
CA VAL A 929 -40.30 -14.12 15.39
C VAL A 929 -39.93 -14.16 13.91
N ILE A 930 -39.38 -13.07 13.37
CA ILE A 930 -38.81 -12.99 12.03
C ILE A 930 -37.41 -12.40 12.14
N ASP A 931 -36.43 -13.11 11.58
CA ASP A 931 -34.98 -12.89 11.78
C ASP A 931 -34.24 -12.85 10.42
N GLU A 932 -34.93 -12.38 9.38
CA GLU A 932 -34.55 -12.41 7.96
C GLU A 932 -34.75 -11.01 7.35
N GLU A 933 -33.87 -10.62 6.42
CA GLU A 933 -33.91 -9.29 5.78
C GLU A 933 -34.89 -9.21 4.59
N ASP A 934 -35.35 -7.99 4.29
CA ASP A 934 -36.31 -7.61 3.25
C ASP A 934 -37.74 -8.22 3.35
N ILE A 935 -38.07 -8.95 4.42
CA ILE A 935 -39.41 -9.55 4.59
C ILE A 935 -40.49 -8.51 4.97
N ALA A 936 -41.65 -8.62 4.31
CA ALA A 936 -42.89 -7.95 4.70
C ALA A 936 -43.87 -8.91 5.41
N VAL A 937 -44.31 -8.54 6.61
CA VAL A 937 -45.24 -9.29 7.47
C VAL A 937 -46.52 -8.50 7.71
N ALA A 938 -47.67 -9.12 7.45
CA ALA A 938 -48.99 -8.50 7.65
C ALA A 938 -49.96 -9.39 8.45
N LEU A 939 -50.36 -8.93 9.63
CA LEU A 939 -51.42 -9.47 10.47
C LEU A 939 -52.65 -8.57 10.34
N ARG A 940 -53.75 -9.06 9.72
CA ARG A 940 -54.93 -8.24 9.42
C ARG A 940 -56.23 -8.89 9.88
N GLY A 941 -56.94 -8.21 10.79
CA GLY A 941 -58.29 -8.59 11.24
C GLY A 941 -58.38 -9.79 12.19
N LEU A 942 -57.29 -10.13 12.88
CA LEU A 942 -57.18 -11.36 13.69
C LEU A 942 -57.63 -11.14 15.15
N SER A 943 -58.35 -12.11 15.71
CA SER A 943 -58.57 -12.21 17.16
C SER A 943 -57.61 -13.25 17.73
N ILE A 944 -56.69 -12.84 18.61
CA ILE A 944 -55.68 -13.72 19.20
C ILE A 944 -56.01 -13.88 20.69
N VAL A 945 -56.24 -15.12 21.13
CA VAL A 945 -56.76 -15.46 22.46
C VAL A 945 -55.79 -16.41 23.17
N GLY A 946 -55.16 -15.92 24.23
CA GLY A 946 -54.31 -16.71 25.11
C GLY A 946 -55.10 -17.47 26.17
N ALA A 947 -54.54 -18.58 26.65
CA ALA A 947 -54.97 -19.30 27.85
C ALA A 947 -54.02 -19.04 29.05
N GLY A 948 -53.43 -17.85 29.13
CA GLY A 948 -52.32 -17.51 30.03
C GLY A 948 -50.93 -17.69 29.40
N GLY A 949 -49.91 -17.19 30.10
CA GLY A 949 -48.52 -17.13 29.61
C GLY A 949 -48.26 -15.91 28.72
N SER A 950 -47.04 -15.78 28.21
CA SER A 950 -46.59 -14.60 27.45
C SER A 950 -46.74 -14.80 25.93
N LEU A 951 -46.95 -13.69 25.20
CA LEU A 951 -46.95 -13.61 23.74
C LEU A 951 -45.86 -12.63 23.25
N GLY A 952 -45.02 -13.07 22.33
CA GLY A 952 -44.05 -12.21 21.61
C GLY A 952 -44.40 -12.04 20.13
N VAL A 953 -44.26 -10.82 19.61
CA VAL A 953 -44.25 -10.52 18.16
C VAL A 953 -42.97 -9.74 17.84
N GLY A 954 -42.01 -10.40 17.20
CA GLY A 954 -40.63 -9.95 17.00
C GLY A 954 -40.24 -9.73 15.53
N MET A 955 -39.52 -8.65 15.24
CA MET A 955 -38.70 -8.52 14.02
C MET A 955 -37.27 -8.08 14.37
N TYR A 956 -36.29 -8.87 13.91
CA TYR A 956 -34.86 -8.66 14.14
C TYR A 956 -34.05 -8.48 12.82
N GLY A 957 -34.65 -8.81 11.66
CA GLY A 957 -34.15 -8.44 10.34
C GLY A 957 -34.78 -7.15 9.79
N ALA A 958 -34.12 -6.52 8.81
CA ALA A 958 -34.65 -5.36 8.09
C ALA A 958 -35.94 -5.72 7.33
N GLY A 959 -36.96 -4.85 7.32
CA GLY A 959 -38.22 -5.17 6.63
C GLY A 959 -39.43 -4.33 7.01
N ARG A 960 -40.64 -4.92 6.97
CA ARG A 960 -41.89 -4.22 7.30
C ARG A 960 -42.88 -5.05 8.13
N LEU A 961 -43.30 -4.51 9.27
CA LEU A 961 -44.34 -5.06 10.13
C LEU A 961 -45.65 -4.28 10.01
N SER A 962 -46.77 -4.97 9.79
CA SER A 962 -48.12 -4.39 9.72
C SER A 962 -49.09 -5.21 10.59
N ILE A 963 -49.60 -4.60 11.66
CA ILE A 963 -50.59 -5.17 12.58
C ILE A 963 -51.83 -4.28 12.54
N GLU A 964 -52.90 -4.72 11.87
CA GLU A 964 -54.06 -3.86 11.60
C GLU A 964 -55.39 -4.55 11.95
N ARG A 965 -56.22 -3.87 12.75
CA ARG A 965 -57.57 -4.32 13.17
C ARG A 965 -57.56 -5.61 14.01
N CYS A 966 -56.51 -5.85 14.78
CA CYS A 966 -56.35 -7.07 15.59
C CYS A 966 -56.90 -6.93 17.02
N GLN A 967 -57.25 -8.05 17.67
CA GLN A 967 -57.70 -8.11 19.07
C GLN A 967 -56.93 -9.18 19.85
N ILE A 968 -55.85 -8.77 20.52
CA ILE A 968 -54.98 -9.62 21.34
C ILE A 968 -55.45 -9.58 22.79
N HIS A 969 -55.77 -10.73 23.38
CA HIS A 969 -56.22 -10.84 24.77
C HIS A 969 -55.97 -12.24 25.36
N GLY A 970 -56.11 -12.39 26.69
CA GLY A 970 -56.00 -13.69 27.38
C GLY A 970 -54.58 -14.15 27.73
N PHE A 971 -53.56 -13.35 27.40
CA PHE A 971 -52.18 -13.58 27.80
C PHE A 971 -51.86 -12.88 29.13
N THR A 972 -50.94 -13.47 29.90
CA THR A 972 -50.32 -12.84 31.06
C THR A 972 -49.52 -11.62 30.61
N ASP A 973 -48.66 -11.78 29.61
CA ASP A 973 -47.82 -10.70 29.09
C ASP A 973 -47.91 -10.64 27.56
N VAL A 974 -47.78 -9.44 27.00
CA VAL A 974 -47.72 -9.22 25.55
C VAL A 974 -46.61 -8.23 25.22
N GLY A 975 -45.64 -8.68 24.42
CA GLY A 975 -44.56 -7.87 23.89
C GLY A 975 -44.64 -7.76 22.36
N ILE A 976 -44.58 -6.54 21.85
CA ILE A 976 -44.23 -6.28 20.44
C ILE A 976 -42.81 -5.73 20.45
N LEU A 977 -41.89 -6.41 19.76
CA LEU A 977 -40.46 -6.08 19.74
C LEU A 977 -40.01 -5.92 18.29
N VAL A 978 -39.38 -4.80 17.97
CA VAL A 978 -38.71 -4.58 16.69
C VAL A 978 -37.34 -4.02 17.02
N ASP A 979 -36.29 -4.71 16.57
CA ASP A 979 -34.90 -4.43 16.95
C ASP A 979 -33.97 -4.38 15.71
N ALA A 980 -34.46 -3.69 14.68
CA ALA A 980 -33.92 -3.75 13.31
C ALA A 980 -34.35 -2.52 12.49
N PRO A 981 -33.65 -2.17 11.39
CA PRO A 981 -34.05 -1.05 10.52
C PRO A 981 -35.31 -1.36 9.70
N ALA A 982 -36.47 -1.37 10.37
CA ALA A 982 -37.76 -1.77 9.83
C ALA A 982 -38.81 -0.65 9.80
N GLN A 983 -39.87 -0.88 9.01
CA GLN A 983 -41.06 -0.04 8.90
C GLN A 983 -42.23 -0.64 9.68
N VAL A 984 -42.67 0.01 10.75
CA VAL A 984 -43.69 -0.53 11.67
C VAL A 984 -45.03 0.20 11.53
N THR A 985 -46.13 -0.54 11.41
CA THR A 985 -47.50 -0.01 11.40
C THR A 985 -48.38 -0.81 12.35
N ILE A 986 -48.98 -0.15 13.36
CA ILE A 986 -49.92 -0.76 14.32
C ILE A 986 -51.21 0.07 14.34
N ALA A 987 -52.24 -0.35 13.62
CA ALA A 987 -53.49 0.40 13.47
C ALA A 987 -54.73 -0.35 13.98
N ASP A 988 -55.71 0.39 14.48
CA ASP A 988 -57.06 -0.09 14.86
C ASP A 988 -57.04 -1.31 15.83
N THR A 989 -55.97 -1.48 16.61
CA THR A 989 -55.66 -2.74 17.31
C THR A 989 -55.87 -2.65 18.82
N LEU A 990 -56.41 -3.72 19.41
CA LEU A 990 -56.58 -3.88 20.86
C LEU A 990 -55.57 -4.89 21.40
N VAL A 991 -54.85 -4.52 22.45
CA VAL A 991 -53.96 -5.38 23.24
C VAL A 991 -54.42 -5.35 24.70
N ARG A 992 -54.68 -6.53 25.27
CA ARG A 992 -55.05 -6.75 26.67
C ARG A 992 -54.18 -7.84 27.29
N ASN A 993 -53.53 -7.57 28.41
CA ASN A 993 -52.78 -8.57 29.17
C ASN A 993 -53.21 -8.55 30.66
N SER A 994 -53.10 -9.69 31.35
CA SER A 994 -53.54 -9.85 32.75
C SER A 994 -52.41 -9.79 33.79
N GLY A 995 -51.15 -9.77 33.34
CA GLY A 995 -49.95 -9.82 34.14
C GLY A 995 -49.11 -8.55 34.08
N ASN A 996 -47.79 -8.73 33.96
CA ASN A 996 -46.81 -7.72 34.39
C ASN A 996 -46.15 -6.95 33.24
N TYR A 997 -46.25 -7.38 31.98
CA TYR A 997 -45.72 -6.65 30.82
C TYR A 997 -46.74 -6.57 29.68
N GLY A 998 -47.09 -5.35 29.26
CA GLY A 998 -48.01 -5.08 28.15
C GLY A 998 -47.46 -3.96 27.25
N ALA A 999 -46.36 -4.22 26.55
CA ALA A 999 -45.51 -3.18 25.98
C ALA A 999 -45.16 -3.36 24.49
N ALA A 1000 -44.88 -2.24 23.83
CA ALA A 1000 -44.21 -2.21 22.53
C ALA A 1000 -42.83 -1.55 22.68
N LEU A 1001 -41.76 -2.27 22.32
CA LEU A 1001 -40.39 -1.78 22.19
C LEU A 1001 -40.03 -1.72 20.70
N ILE A 1002 -39.71 -0.53 20.20
CA ILE A 1002 -39.46 -0.30 18.79
C ILE A 1002 -38.17 0.49 18.59
N ASN A 1003 -37.14 -0.22 18.12
CA ASN A 1003 -35.89 0.31 17.60
C ASN A 1003 -35.92 0.10 16.08
N GLY A 1004 -36.01 1.17 15.27
CA GLY A 1004 -36.14 1.04 13.81
C GLY A 1004 -36.39 2.36 13.09
N VAL A 1005 -36.34 2.35 11.75
CA VAL A 1005 -36.30 3.58 10.93
C VAL A 1005 -37.56 4.44 11.06
N SER A 1006 -38.75 3.83 10.96
CA SER A 1006 -39.98 4.56 11.31
C SER A 1006 -41.18 3.69 11.71
N ALA A 1007 -42.00 4.27 12.60
CA ALA A 1007 -43.16 3.61 13.20
C ALA A 1007 -44.43 4.50 13.20
N ASN A 1008 -45.59 3.90 12.91
CA ASN A 1008 -46.89 4.57 12.95
C ASN A 1008 -47.89 3.74 13.77
N ILE A 1009 -48.41 4.32 14.85
CA ILE A 1009 -49.36 3.70 15.78
C ILE A 1009 -50.63 4.56 15.81
N ALA A 1010 -51.79 3.97 15.45
CA ALA A 1010 -53.04 4.72 15.26
C ALA A 1010 -54.28 3.98 15.77
N HIS A 1011 -55.13 4.65 16.56
CA HIS A 1011 -56.37 4.07 17.15
C HIS A 1011 -56.16 2.84 18.05
N THR A 1012 -54.92 2.59 18.47
CA THR A 1012 -54.53 1.38 19.21
C THR A 1012 -54.82 1.52 20.71
N LYS A 1013 -55.10 0.40 21.40
CA LYS A 1013 -55.36 0.37 22.85
C LYS A 1013 -54.50 -0.67 23.54
N PHE A 1014 -53.65 -0.25 24.47
CA PHE A 1014 -52.84 -1.10 25.35
C PHE A 1014 -53.41 -1.03 26.77
N LEU A 1015 -53.92 -2.16 27.29
CA LEU A 1015 -54.60 -2.23 28.58
C LEU A 1015 -54.03 -3.41 29.40
N GLY A 1016 -53.31 -3.12 30.48
CA GLY A 1016 -52.63 -4.16 31.29
C GLY A 1016 -52.72 -3.92 32.79
N HIS A 1017 -52.15 -4.84 33.57
CA HIS A 1017 -52.12 -4.75 35.04
C HIS A 1017 -50.87 -3.99 35.53
N SER A 1018 -49.67 -4.39 35.11
CA SER A 1018 -48.41 -3.66 35.33
C SER A 1018 -47.70 -3.37 34.00
N LEU A 1019 -46.75 -2.41 33.99
CA LEU A 1019 -45.89 -2.00 32.86
C LEU A 1019 -46.60 -2.02 31.49
N SER A 1020 -47.54 -1.09 31.28
CA SER A 1020 -48.23 -0.93 29.99
C SER A 1020 -47.74 0.33 29.27
N GLY A 1021 -47.04 0.21 28.14
CA GLY A 1021 -46.41 1.36 27.52
C GLY A 1021 -45.76 1.15 26.16
N ILE A 1022 -45.22 2.24 25.61
CA ILE A 1022 -44.50 2.25 24.33
C ILE A 1022 -43.12 2.87 24.58
N LEU A 1023 -42.05 2.12 24.32
CA LEU A 1023 -40.66 2.57 24.34
C LEU A 1023 -40.13 2.62 22.91
N ILE A 1024 -39.59 3.77 22.49
CA ILE A 1024 -39.01 3.97 21.17
C ILE A 1024 -37.53 4.34 21.33
N GLY A 1025 -36.66 3.47 20.86
CA GLY A 1025 -35.21 3.57 21.03
C GLY A 1025 -34.45 3.95 19.76
N GLY A 1026 -33.14 4.09 19.94
CA GLY A 1026 -32.17 4.31 18.87
C GLY A 1026 -30.80 3.80 19.32
N ASP A 1027 -30.46 2.59 18.86
CA ASP A 1027 -29.22 1.87 19.13
C ASP A 1027 -28.37 1.68 17.87
N THR A 1028 -27.24 0.97 18.01
CA THR A 1028 -26.13 0.88 17.05
C THR A 1028 -26.52 0.39 15.65
N GLY A 1029 -26.86 1.32 14.76
CA GLY A 1029 -27.07 1.06 13.33
C GLY A 1029 -27.97 2.08 12.62
N SER A 1030 -28.91 2.72 13.34
CA SER A 1030 -29.82 3.71 12.76
C SER A 1030 -29.37 5.15 13.04
N THR A 1031 -29.22 5.96 12.00
CA THR A 1031 -28.92 7.40 12.13
C THR A 1031 -30.15 8.23 12.50
N ALA A 1032 -31.36 7.77 12.17
CA ALA A 1032 -32.60 8.47 12.53
C ALA A 1032 -33.81 7.55 12.69
N THR A 1033 -34.48 7.64 13.84
CA THR A 1033 -35.76 6.97 14.16
C THR A 1033 -36.89 7.99 14.16
N LYS A 1034 -37.95 7.79 13.37
CA LYS A 1034 -39.13 8.69 13.33
C LYS A 1034 -40.43 7.95 13.64
N ALA A 1035 -41.19 8.40 14.65
CA ALA A 1035 -42.44 7.75 15.03
C ALA A 1035 -43.63 8.71 15.19
N SER A 1036 -44.82 8.18 14.91
CA SER A 1036 -46.10 8.87 15.14
C SER A 1036 -47.06 7.96 15.92
N ILE A 1037 -47.63 8.50 17.00
CA ILE A 1037 -48.58 7.82 17.89
C ILE A 1037 -49.85 8.69 17.94
N SER A 1038 -50.99 8.15 17.49
CA SER A 1038 -52.21 8.93 17.34
C SER A 1038 -53.45 8.20 17.85
N ASN A 1039 -54.38 8.96 18.45
CA ASN A 1039 -55.67 8.46 18.96
C ASN A 1039 -55.53 7.18 19.84
N THR A 1040 -54.39 7.02 20.53
CA THR A 1040 -53.98 5.77 21.19
C THR A 1040 -54.27 5.83 22.68
N VAL A 1041 -54.69 4.72 23.29
CA VAL A 1041 -55.03 4.64 24.73
C VAL A 1041 -54.09 3.66 25.43
N ILE A 1042 -53.48 4.07 26.53
CA ILE A 1042 -52.57 3.26 27.35
C ILE A 1042 -53.05 3.30 28.81
N THR A 1043 -53.32 2.14 29.42
CA THR A 1043 -53.74 2.05 30.83
C THR A 1043 -53.05 0.92 31.58
N GLY A 1044 -52.52 1.20 32.78
CA GLY A 1044 -51.87 0.20 33.64
C GLY A 1044 -51.66 0.71 35.08
N ASN A 1045 -51.54 -0.18 36.06
CA ASN A 1045 -51.54 0.17 37.49
C ASN A 1045 -50.14 0.12 38.14
N GLY A 1046 -49.10 -0.27 37.40
CA GLY A 1046 -47.71 -0.37 37.88
C GLY A 1046 -46.78 0.72 37.36
N ALA A 1047 -45.57 0.77 37.92
CA ALA A 1047 -44.46 1.62 37.45
C ALA A 1047 -44.16 1.39 35.96
N GLY A 1048 -43.62 2.41 35.27
CA GLY A 1048 -43.29 2.34 33.85
C GLY A 1048 -44.49 2.26 32.89
N THR A 1049 -45.70 2.58 33.37
CA THR A 1049 -46.87 2.76 32.49
C THR A 1049 -46.74 4.11 31.75
N GLY A 1050 -46.59 4.13 30.42
CA GLY A 1050 -46.25 5.40 29.76
C GLY A 1050 -45.85 5.37 28.29
N ILE A 1051 -45.26 6.48 27.83
CA ILE A 1051 -44.57 6.60 26.54
C ILE A 1051 -43.15 7.12 26.81
N ALA A 1052 -42.14 6.36 26.44
CA ALA A 1052 -40.74 6.70 26.65
C ALA A 1052 -39.98 6.76 25.32
N VAL A 1053 -39.05 7.70 25.21
CA VAL A 1053 -38.18 7.88 24.04
C VAL A 1053 -36.74 7.98 24.53
N GLN A 1054 -35.87 7.13 24.03
CA GLN A 1054 -34.49 7.01 24.51
C GLN A 1054 -33.51 6.94 23.34
N SER A 1055 -32.42 7.72 23.41
CA SER A 1055 -31.37 7.70 22.40
C SER A 1055 -30.02 7.50 23.08
N LEU A 1056 -29.42 6.33 22.86
CA LEU A 1056 -28.24 5.87 23.61
C LEU A 1056 -26.92 6.28 22.93
N HIS A 1057 -26.87 6.25 21.60
CA HIS A 1057 -25.65 6.42 20.80
C HIS A 1057 -25.46 7.83 20.23
N SER A 1058 -24.22 8.32 20.27
CA SER A 1058 -23.80 9.70 19.95
C SER A 1058 -24.24 10.26 18.58
N SER A 1059 -24.50 9.39 17.60
CA SER A 1059 -24.94 9.75 16.24
C SER A 1059 -26.45 9.56 15.99
N ALA A 1060 -27.20 9.03 16.96
CA ALA A 1060 -28.62 8.72 16.79
C ALA A 1060 -29.51 9.95 17.02
N THR A 1061 -30.54 10.09 16.16
CA THR A 1061 -31.62 11.08 16.33
C THR A 1061 -32.98 10.39 16.39
N VAL A 1062 -33.68 10.52 17.52
CA VAL A 1062 -35.04 9.96 17.70
C VAL A 1062 -36.07 11.10 17.72
N ALA A 1063 -37.16 10.98 16.97
CA ALA A 1063 -38.21 12.00 16.87
C ALA A 1063 -39.62 11.39 16.90
N VAL A 1064 -40.40 11.70 17.94
CA VAL A 1064 -41.72 11.11 18.19
C VAL A 1064 -42.82 12.17 18.33
N GLY A 1065 -43.91 11.99 17.58
CA GLY A 1065 -45.11 12.82 17.63
C GLY A 1065 -46.32 12.09 18.22
N VAL A 1066 -46.89 12.62 19.30
CA VAL A 1066 -48.04 12.05 20.02
C VAL A 1066 -49.24 13.00 19.92
N ASN A 1067 -50.36 12.55 19.34
CA ASN A 1067 -51.53 13.38 19.03
C ASN A 1067 -52.86 12.71 19.43
N ARG A 1068 -53.66 13.37 20.29
CA ARG A 1068 -54.97 12.88 20.78
C ARG A 1068 -54.92 11.53 21.51
N SER A 1069 -53.81 11.22 22.17
CA SER A 1069 -53.64 9.98 22.92
C SER A 1069 -53.97 10.16 24.41
N THR A 1070 -54.34 9.09 25.10
CA THR A 1070 -54.66 9.08 26.52
C THR A 1070 -53.78 8.06 27.25
N VAL A 1071 -53.12 8.48 28.32
CA VAL A 1071 -52.29 7.63 29.19
C VAL A 1071 -52.76 7.76 30.64
N SER A 1072 -53.08 6.67 31.32
CA SER A 1072 -53.56 6.73 32.70
C SER A 1072 -53.20 5.53 33.58
N GLY A 1073 -52.83 5.77 34.84
CA GLY A 1073 -52.28 4.75 35.73
C GLY A 1073 -51.77 5.29 37.06
N ASN A 1074 -51.22 4.44 37.93
CA ASN A 1074 -50.74 4.88 39.26
C ASN A 1074 -49.41 5.63 39.19
N LEU A 1075 -48.39 5.06 38.53
CA LEU A 1075 -47.09 5.69 38.27
C LEU A 1075 -46.93 5.84 36.76
N VAL A 1076 -47.03 7.06 36.26
CA VAL A 1076 -47.12 7.36 34.82
C VAL A 1076 -46.10 8.39 34.37
N GLY A 1077 -45.35 8.05 33.33
CA GLY A 1077 -44.36 8.93 32.71
C GLY A 1077 -44.63 9.19 31.23
N VAL A 1078 -44.32 10.41 30.78
CA VAL A 1078 -43.92 10.64 29.39
C VAL A 1078 -42.52 11.23 29.41
N GLU A 1079 -41.55 10.46 28.91
CA GLU A 1079 -40.12 10.73 29.08
C GLU A 1079 -39.35 10.79 27.76
N ALA A 1080 -38.42 11.74 27.66
CA ALA A 1080 -37.38 11.79 26.64
C ALA A 1080 -35.99 11.78 27.28
N SER A 1081 -35.10 10.87 26.87
CA SER A 1081 -33.75 10.72 27.41
C SER A 1081 -32.67 10.58 26.33
N SER A 1082 -31.49 11.15 26.58
CA SER A 1082 -30.34 11.17 25.66
C SER A 1082 -29.00 10.98 26.37
N SER A 1083 -28.09 10.20 25.80
CA SER A 1083 -26.68 10.09 26.25
C SER A 1083 -25.68 10.42 25.13
N GLY A 1084 -24.44 10.72 25.49
CA GLY A 1084 -23.30 10.73 24.56
C GLY A 1084 -23.31 11.75 23.41
N GLY A 1085 -24.20 12.75 23.42
CA GLY A 1085 -24.38 13.71 22.32
C GLY A 1085 -25.55 13.41 21.38
N ALA A 1086 -26.26 12.30 21.61
CA ALA A 1086 -27.47 11.91 20.87
C ALA A 1086 -28.63 12.90 21.02
N ALA A 1087 -29.56 12.93 20.06
CA ALA A 1087 -30.73 13.81 20.08
C ALA A 1087 -32.04 13.04 20.24
N ALA A 1088 -32.81 13.30 21.30
CA ALA A 1088 -34.07 12.62 21.59
C ALA A 1088 -35.23 13.62 21.71
N SER A 1089 -36.14 13.65 20.74
CA SER A 1089 -37.23 14.64 20.70
C SER A 1089 -38.62 14.00 20.75
N LEU A 1090 -39.47 14.54 21.63
CA LEU A 1090 -40.82 14.04 21.88
C LEU A 1090 -41.81 15.20 21.91
N SER A 1091 -42.92 15.08 21.20
CA SER A 1091 -43.91 16.16 21.06
C SER A 1091 -45.34 15.69 21.36
N LEU A 1092 -46.01 16.37 22.30
CA LEU A 1092 -47.36 16.08 22.76
C LEU A 1092 -48.39 17.08 22.22
N SER A 1093 -49.52 16.61 21.70
CA SER A 1093 -50.60 17.49 21.24
C SER A 1093 -52.02 16.93 21.47
N ARG A 1094 -52.88 17.74 22.11
CA ARG A 1094 -54.29 17.39 22.43
C ARG A 1094 -54.46 16.05 23.18
N SER A 1095 -53.46 15.64 23.95
CA SER A 1095 -53.38 14.36 24.66
C SER A 1095 -53.68 14.53 26.16
N ARG A 1096 -54.14 13.46 26.82
CA ARG A 1096 -54.41 13.41 28.27
C ARG A 1096 -53.45 12.45 28.99
N ILE A 1097 -52.90 12.89 30.12
CA ILE A 1097 -52.04 12.10 31.00
C ILE A 1097 -52.59 12.25 32.43
N SER A 1098 -52.93 11.16 33.12
CA SER A 1098 -53.56 11.26 34.45
C SER A 1098 -53.23 10.08 35.37
N GLY A 1099 -52.80 10.36 36.59
CA GLY A 1099 -52.35 9.34 37.55
C GLY A 1099 -52.03 9.89 38.94
N ASN A 1100 -51.51 9.03 39.82
CA ASN A 1100 -51.17 9.44 41.19
C ASN A 1100 -49.79 10.13 41.23
N ASP A 1101 -48.76 9.46 40.70
CA ASP A 1101 -47.48 10.06 40.34
C ASP A 1101 -47.41 10.24 38.83
N THR A 1102 -47.35 11.49 38.35
CA THR A 1102 -47.31 11.82 36.92
C THR A 1102 -46.16 12.74 36.56
N GLY A 1103 -45.20 12.26 35.78
CA GLY A 1103 -44.04 13.04 35.32
C GLY A 1103 -44.02 13.32 33.83
N LEU A 1104 -43.80 14.58 33.44
CA LEU A 1104 -43.19 14.94 32.16
C LEU A 1104 -41.68 15.06 32.39
N LYS A 1105 -40.88 14.13 31.86
CA LYS A 1105 -39.46 13.98 32.21
C LYS A 1105 -38.56 14.17 30.99
N GLN A 1106 -37.46 14.91 31.18
CA GLN A 1106 -36.46 15.21 30.16
C GLN A 1106 -35.08 14.97 30.80
N SER A 1107 -34.25 14.14 30.18
CA SER A 1107 -33.01 13.66 30.80
C SER A 1107 -31.83 13.68 29.82
N GLY A 1108 -30.74 14.36 30.19
CA GLY A 1108 -29.58 14.58 29.31
C GLY A 1108 -29.73 15.80 28.39
N THR A 1109 -28.60 16.22 27.80
CA THR A 1109 -28.46 17.52 27.12
C THR A 1109 -29.03 17.58 25.70
N GLY A 1110 -29.26 16.43 25.05
CA GLY A 1110 -29.87 16.34 23.72
C GLY A 1110 -31.35 15.93 23.74
N ALA A 1111 -31.93 15.72 24.92
CA ALA A 1111 -33.35 15.42 25.09
C ALA A 1111 -34.19 16.71 24.99
N VAL A 1112 -35.33 16.65 24.29
CA VAL A 1112 -36.20 17.81 24.02
C VAL A 1112 -37.68 17.41 24.10
N LEU A 1113 -38.39 17.89 25.13
CA LEU A 1113 -39.82 17.64 25.31
C LEU A 1113 -40.66 18.87 24.90
N ARG A 1114 -41.61 18.69 23.98
CA ARG A 1114 -42.42 19.76 23.38
C ARG A 1114 -43.91 19.54 23.60
N SER A 1115 -44.66 20.62 23.84
CA SER A 1115 -46.12 20.60 24.01
C SER A 1115 -46.78 21.57 23.01
N ARG A 1116 -47.83 21.14 22.31
CA ARG A 1116 -48.59 21.95 21.34
C ARG A 1116 -50.11 21.77 21.53
N GLY A 1117 -50.79 22.87 21.88
CA GLY A 1117 -52.24 22.89 22.13
C GLY A 1117 -52.65 22.27 23.47
N ASN A 1118 -53.97 22.13 23.69
CA ASN A 1118 -54.55 21.74 24.98
C ASN A 1118 -54.30 20.27 25.34
N ASN A 1119 -53.11 19.99 25.86
CA ASN A 1119 -52.81 18.76 26.60
C ASN A 1119 -53.32 18.91 28.06
N THR A 1120 -53.84 17.84 28.68
CA THR A 1120 -54.24 17.85 30.10
C THR A 1120 -53.41 16.87 30.90
N VAL A 1121 -52.69 17.34 31.92
CA VAL A 1121 -51.88 16.52 32.84
C VAL A 1121 -52.41 16.68 34.27
N SER A 1122 -52.55 15.59 35.04
CA SER A 1122 -53.04 15.64 36.42
C SER A 1122 -52.48 14.51 37.30
N GLY A 1123 -51.83 14.88 38.40
CA GLY A 1123 -51.29 13.99 39.45
C GLY A 1123 -50.58 14.80 40.54
N ASN A 1124 -50.11 14.14 41.60
CA ASN A 1124 -49.73 14.81 42.86
C ASN A 1124 -48.28 15.35 42.92
N ASN A 1125 -47.37 14.91 42.03
CA ASN A 1125 -45.96 15.30 42.04
C ASN A 1125 -45.50 15.89 40.70
N THR A 1126 -45.42 17.22 40.60
CA THR A 1126 -44.91 17.92 39.40
C THR A 1126 -43.40 18.16 39.47
N ALA A 1127 -42.61 17.09 39.29
CA ALA A 1127 -41.14 17.16 39.29
C ALA A 1127 -40.59 17.76 37.96
N THR A 1128 -40.44 19.09 37.90
CA THR A 1128 -39.87 19.79 36.74
C THR A 1128 -38.35 19.90 36.81
N SER A 1129 -37.63 19.09 36.01
CA SER A 1129 -36.21 19.24 35.73
C SER A 1129 -35.96 19.35 34.22
N GLY A 1130 -36.36 20.46 33.62
CA GLY A 1130 -36.21 20.72 32.19
C GLY A 1130 -37.11 21.86 31.71
N THR A 1131 -36.57 22.79 30.93
CA THR A 1131 -37.31 23.91 30.36
C THR A 1131 -38.15 23.46 29.16
N ILE A 1132 -39.41 23.09 29.41
CA ILE A 1132 -40.41 22.85 28.35
C ILE A 1132 -40.51 24.12 27.49
N THR A 1133 -40.01 24.06 26.26
CA THR A 1133 -39.97 25.21 25.37
C THR A 1133 -41.31 25.38 24.65
N PRO A 1134 -42.06 26.47 24.89
CA PRO A 1134 -43.24 26.77 24.09
C PRO A 1134 -42.82 27.13 22.67
N LEU A 1135 -43.35 26.42 21.67
CA LEU A 1135 -43.12 26.77 20.27
C LEU A 1135 -44.00 27.96 19.89
N ALA A 1136 -43.38 29.04 19.42
CA ALA A 1136 -44.09 30.18 18.84
C ALA A 1136 -44.99 29.73 17.65
N PRO A 1137 -46.13 30.41 17.43
CA PRO A 1137 -47.07 30.02 16.39
C PRO A 1137 -46.61 30.42 14.98
N GLN A 1138 -45.98 29.45 14.31
CA GLN A 1138 -45.92 29.27 12.85
C GLN A 1138 -46.23 27.79 12.57
#